data_AF-A0A3B0WT63-F1
#
_entry.id   AF-A0A3B0WT63-F1
#
_cell.length_a   1.000
_cell.length_b   1.000
_cell.length_c   1.000
_cell.angle_alpha   90.00
_cell.angle_beta   90.00
_cell.angle_gamma   90.00
#
_symmetry.space_group_name_H-M   'P 1'
#
loop_
_entity.id
_entity.type
_entity.pdbx_description
1 polymer ?
#
loop_
_entity_poly.entity_id
_entity_poly.type
_entity_poly.pdbx_seq_one_letter_code
_entity_poly.pdbx_strand_id
1 'polypeptide(L)'
;MKNESKITVADAKQIYLQWNKSQYEKLSEKINNDAYRYIQLIPLFFQLNNKLLPGFVGLDVPEGVFSYVPDKPVLDEVKKLNGKFRYHQEGVIKKFSIESIFFRRQLINKKISCWIFYHSRLNKEAVASLKEKTKKISNWFLSKDLAVEFICLSIEEFYKNKIKILNKKNKEIFLDCFYSETILLAGKYPVWWLVPPEKENEYKQFVEHIKQVRYVDNEEFIDLGSTAVSSREKLIENAVELVQKIKQDPEICFIKMLLVDQKCSSWPVLDGVAIRLKKTSYGGVQSANPVSILAEILHDAFSRYEKEYHILSPIRLFSQLRSMPGKLNIEIVDAFLIDKYVQESSANGIDNVILYLNFSKALFHEVRQIFSNIITQYNAELRLSESNQSLASVARNMLVFLSENNDRVALYNNKDKTDIIFDRIILKHEIINNSDDRWGLVLEVSEGNEKTIEGFSSLLGLLAWCWLNRVVNNSTQVSIDCPKQQVKQVEALYVLEVLIQQLNTKLLENIPQKAFESTAKPLQSLLFVNFLEVEKNNEVNAADDPLSFGKQSTNLVKHFEQLIINSWGEVYTKKYTGNAGILNCLCEWTHHAPVNELAKPQDLMVFGYGAGDSTHMAQRIEQVYKEMKLFFYHTSHEAGRFI
;
A
#
# COMPACT_ATOMS: atom_id res chain seq x y z
N MET A 1 -47.16 1.84 -10.48
CA MET A 1 -46.10 2.65 -11.11
C MET A 1 -46.23 4.07 -10.57
N LYS A 2 -45.51 4.39 -9.49
CA LYS A 2 -45.59 5.71 -8.82
C LYS A 2 -44.57 6.65 -9.47
N ASN A 3 -45.01 7.88 -9.74
CA ASN A 3 -44.26 9.00 -10.29
C ASN A 3 -42.81 9.08 -9.77
N GLU A 4 -41.84 8.81 -10.63
CA GLU A 4 -40.48 9.34 -10.45
C GLU A 4 -40.54 10.86 -10.67
N SER A 5 -40.58 11.63 -9.59
CA SER A 5 -40.38 13.07 -9.63
C SER A 5 -39.01 13.36 -10.27
N LYS A 6 -38.99 13.84 -11.52
CA LYS A 6 -37.75 14.32 -12.17
C LYS A 6 -37.20 15.50 -11.37
N ILE A 7 -36.12 15.27 -10.64
CA ILE A 7 -35.37 16.30 -9.89
C ILE A 7 -34.85 17.35 -10.88
N THR A 8 -35.14 18.63 -10.64
CA THR A 8 -34.64 19.72 -11.49
C THR A 8 -33.19 20.08 -11.12
N VAL A 9 -32.51 20.85 -11.98
CA VAL A 9 -31.14 21.35 -11.69
C VAL A 9 -31.13 22.22 -10.42
N ALA A 10 -32.18 23.00 -10.18
CA ALA A 10 -32.29 23.82 -8.97
C ALA A 10 -32.49 22.95 -7.72
N ASP A 11 -33.30 21.89 -7.80
CA ASP A 11 -33.47 20.94 -6.70
C ASP A 11 -32.16 20.23 -6.37
N ALA A 12 -31.43 19.76 -7.40
CA ALA A 12 -30.13 19.13 -7.25
C ALA A 12 -29.11 20.05 -6.53
N LYS A 13 -29.09 21.35 -6.87
CA LYS A 13 -28.29 22.36 -6.16
C LYS A 13 -28.64 22.40 -4.68
N GLN A 14 -29.93 22.51 -4.35
CA GLN A 14 -30.39 22.59 -2.96
C GLN A 14 -30.06 21.32 -2.17
N ILE A 15 -30.26 20.15 -2.76
CA ILE A 15 -29.92 18.85 -2.16
C ILE A 15 -28.43 18.81 -1.82
N TYR A 16 -27.55 19.19 -2.75
CA TYR A 16 -26.11 19.21 -2.50
C TYR A 16 -25.73 20.21 -1.39
N LEU A 17 -26.25 21.44 -1.44
CA LEU A 17 -25.92 22.46 -0.44
C LEU A 17 -26.37 22.06 0.97
N GLN A 18 -27.55 21.45 1.10
CA GLN A 18 -28.06 20.91 2.36
C GLN A 18 -27.18 19.75 2.85
N TRP A 19 -26.82 18.82 1.97
CA TRP A 19 -25.93 17.71 2.32
C TRP A 19 -24.55 18.21 2.76
N ASN A 20 -23.94 19.13 2.00
CA ASN A 20 -22.63 19.70 2.31
C ASN A 20 -22.64 20.44 3.66
N LYS A 21 -23.71 21.21 3.93
CA LYS A 21 -23.90 21.88 5.22
C LYS A 21 -23.96 20.86 6.37
N SER A 22 -24.72 19.77 6.20
CA SER A 22 -24.79 18.70 7.21
C SER A 22 -23.43 18.02 7.44
N GLN A 23 -22.64 17.78 6.39
CA GLN A 23 -21.29 17.24 6.54
C GLN A 23 -20.34 18.19 7.27
N TYR A 24 -20.45 19.50 6.99
CA TYR A 24 -19.66 20.53 7.67
C TYR A 24 -20.01 20.63 9.15
N GLU A 25 -21.29 20.61 9.50
CA GLU A 25 -21.76 20.65 10.90
C GLU A 25 -21.30 19.41 11.68
N LYS A 26 -21.41 18.21 11.08
CA LYS A 26 -20.95 16.95 11.69
C LYS A 26 -19.42 16.81 11.73
N LEU A 27 -18.67 17.71 11.11
CA LEU A 27 -17.21 17.61 11.10
C LEU A 27 -16.65 17.69 12.53
N SER A 28 -17.25 18.50 13.42
CA SER A 28 -16.82 18.60 14.82
C SER A 28 -16.91 17.29 15.60
N GLU A 29 -17.75 16.34 15.17
CA GLU A 29 -17.88 15.02 15.78
C GLU A 29 -16.77 14.06 15.30
N LYS A 30 -16.17 14.33 14.14
CA LYS A 30 -15.25 13.40 13.42
C LYS A 30 -13.77 13.75 13.58
N ILE A 31 -13.45 14.95 14.06
CA ILE A 31 -12.10 15.44 14.30
C ILE A 31 -12.03 16.11 15.67
N ASN A 32 -10.83 16.23 16.24
CA ASN A 32 -10.68 16.88 17.54
C ASN A 32 -11.10 18.36 17.49
N ASN A 33 -11.49 18.91 18.65
CA ASN A 33 -12.04 20.26 18.75
C ASN A 33 -11.08 21.34 18.22
N ASP A 34 -9.78 21.21 18.47
CA ASP A 34 -8.80 22.20 18.01
C ASP A 34 -8.58 22.14 16.49
N ALA A 35 -8.53 20.95 15.88
CA ALA A 35 -8.49 20.84 14.43
C ALA A 35 -9.72 21.44 13.79
N TYR A 36 -10.91 21.17 14.35
CA TYR A 36 -12.15 21.75 13.85
C TYR A 36 -12.07 23.27 13.85
N ARG A 37 -11.71 23.89 14.98
CA ARG A 37 -11.53 25.36 15.09
C ARG A 37 -10.59 25.91 14.01
N TYR A 38 -9.43 25.28 13.80
CA TYR A 38 -8.47 25.77 12.81
C TYR A 38 -8.94 25.56 11.36
N ILE A 39 -9.63 24.45 11.07
CA ILE A 39 -10.17 24.16 9.73
C ILE A 39 -11.22 25.20 9.32
N GLN A 40 -12.08 25.63 10.26
CA GLN A 40 -13.07 26.68 10.01
C GLN A 40 -12.43 28.02 9.58
N LEU A 41 -11.18 28.27 9.97
CA LEU A 41 -10.46 29.51 9.65
C LEU A 41 -9.78 29.49 8.29
N ILE A 42 -9.69 28.32 7.63
CA ILE A 42 -9.00 28.18 6.33
C ILE A 42 -9.56 29.17 5.30
N PRO A 43 -10.88 29.30 5.07
CA PRO A 43 -11.40 30.27 4.12
C PRO A 43 -11.01 31.71 4.45
N LEU A 44 -10.97 32.08 5.74
CA LEU A 44 -10.58 33.42 6.18
C LEU A 44 -9.10 33.72 5.88
N PHE A 45 -8.21 32.74 6.07
CA PHE A 45 -6.78 32.90 5.73
C PHE A 45 -6.57 33.17 4.25
N PHE A 46 -7.45 32.66 3.39
CA PHE A 46 -7.43 32.89 1.96
C PHE A 46 -8.24 34.11 1.51
N GLN A 47 -9.23 34.52 2.32
CA GLN A 47 -9.99 35.75 2.11
C GLN A 47 -9.12 37.00 2.23
N LEU A 48 -8.17 37.01 3.17
CA LEU A 48 -7.35 38.19 3.50
C LEU A 48 -5.85 37.87 3.47
N ASN A 49 -5.02 38.82 3.01
CA ASN A 49 -3.57 38.79 3.21
C ASN A 49 -3.14 39.75 4.33
N ASN A 50 -3.26 39.30 5.59
CA ASN A 50 -2.99 40.14 6.76
C ASN A 50 -1.80 39.64 7.60
N LYS A 51 -0.91 40.56 8.01
CA LYS A 51 0.29 40.27 8.84
C LYS A 51 -0.01 39.55 10.16
N LEU A 52 -1.22 39.71 10.69
CA LEU A 52 -1.66 39.11 11.95
C LEU A 52 -2.24 37.70 11.78
N LEU A 53 -2.41 37.24 10.52
CA LEU A 53 -2.94 35.93 10.18
C LEU A 53 -1.86 34.99 9.63
N PRO A 54 -2.03 33.66 9.82
CA PRO A 54 -1.20 32.67 9.16
C PRO A 54 -1.16 32.85 7.65
N GLY A 55 0.00 32.60 7.04
CA GLY A 55 0.13 32.63 5.58
C GLY A 55 0.50 33.98 4.98
N PHE A 56 0.71 35.03 5.76
CA PHE A 56 1.08 36.35 5.21
C PHE A 56 2.32 36.28 4.30
N VAL A 57 2.19 36.83 3.10
CA VAL A 57 3.27 37.01 2.12
C VAL A 57 3.13 38.42 1.56
N GLY A 58 4.17 39.25 1.56
CA GLY A 58 4.18 40.55 0.87
C GLY A 58 2.93 41.44 1.00
N LEU A 59 2.74 42.38 0.07
CA LEU A 59 1.51 43.16 -0.04
C LEU A 59 0.65 42.70 -1.23
N ASP A 60 1.28 42.26 -2.32
CA ASP A 60 0.63 41.96 -3.60
C ASP A 60 0.21 40.49 -3.77
N VAL A 61 -0.32 39.86 -2.71
CA VAL A 61 -0.79 38.46 -2.80
C VAL A 61 -2.25 38.41 -3.20
N PRO A 62 -2.62 37.49 -4.11
CA PRO A 62 -4.01 37.26 -4.45
C PRO A 62 -4.85 36.89 -3.22
N GLU A 63 -5.96 37.60 -3.03
CA GLU A 63 -6.90 37.40 -1.94
C GLU A 63 -8.35 37.38 -2.45
N GLY A 64 -9.27 37.09 -1.53
CA GLY A 64 -10.69 36.96 -1.81
C GLY A 64 -11.11 35.58 -2.33
N VAL A 65 -12.08 35.00 -1.63
CA VAL A 65 -12.75 33.74 -1.97
C VAL A 65 -14.14 34.05 -2.51
N PHE A 66 -14.52 33.39 -3.61
CA PHE A 66 -15.81 33.59 -4.26
C PHE A 66 -16.98 33.51 -3.26
N SER A 67 -17.79 34.57 -3.21
CA SER A 67 -19.00 34.67 -2.37
C SER A 67 -18.81 34.31 -0.88
N TYR A 68 -17.60 34.40 -0.34
CA TYR A 68 -17.33 34.09 1.06
C TYR A 68 -17.45 35.34 1.94
N VAL A 69 -18.19 35.19 3.04
CA VAL A 69 -18.26 36.17 4.13
C VAL A 69 -18.07 35.41 5.43
N PRO A 70 -17.08 35.77 6.27
CA PRO A 70 -16.86 35.09 7.53
C PRO A 70 -18.04 35.33 8.47
N ASP A 71 -18.52 34.26 9.09
CA ASP A 71 -19.58 34.33 10.08
C ASP A 71 -19.05 34.73 11.46
N LYS A 72 -19.96 35.01 12.40
CA LYS A 72 -19.61 35.43 13.75
C LYS A 72 -18.72 34.41 14.49
N PRO A 73 -19.01 33.09 14.45
CA PRO A 73 -18.12 32.08 15.02
C PRO A 73 -16.67 32.15 14.49
N VAL A 74 -16.47 32.25 13.17
CA VAL A 74 -15.13 32.39 12.57
C VAL A 74 -14.42 33.65 13.06
N LEU A 75 -15.14 34.77 13.16
CA LEU A 75 -14.59 36.04 13.64
C LEU A 75 -14.23 36.01 15.12
N ASP A 76 -14.93 35.24 15.94
CA ASP A 76 -14.60 35.08 17.35
C ASP A 76 -13.42 34.12 17.55
N GLU A 77 -13.32 33.06 16.74
CA GLU A 77 -12.16 32.14 16.76
C GLU A 77 -10.87 32.82 16.28
N VAL A 78 -10.91 33.64 15.22
CA VAL A 78 -9.69 34.33 14.75
C VAL A 78 -9.18 35.38 15.75
N LYS A 79 -10.07 35.99 16.55
CA LYS A 79 -9.66 36.89 17.65
C LYS A 79 -8.94 36.13 18.76
N LYS A 80 -9.30 34.86 19.00
CA LYS A 80 -8.58 33.99 19.96
C LYS A 80 -7.18 33.66 19.44
N LEU A 81 -7.02 33.49 18.12
CA LEU A 81 -5.68 33.34 17.53
C LEU A 81 -4.83 34.59 17.69
N ASN A 82 -5.42 35.77 17.45
CA ASN A 82 -4.72 37.04 17.58
C ASN A 82 -5.67 38.15 18.04
N GLY A 83 -5.61 38.53 19.33
CA GLY A 83 -6.53 39.51 19.92
C GLY A 83 -6.45 40.92 19.33
N LYS A 84 -5.36 41.23 18.62
CA LYS A 84 -5.18 42.50 17.90
C LYS A 84 -5.85 42.51 16.54
N PHE A 85 -6.26 41.34 16.02
CA PHE A 85 -6.95 41.26 14.74
C PHE A 85 -8.32 41.94 14.81
N ARG A 86 -8.62 42.74 13.78
CA ARG A 86 -9.90 43.40 13.57
C ARG A 86 -10.30 43.18 12.12
N TYR A 87 -11.44 42.52 11.94
CA TYR A 87 -12.02 42.33 10.63
C TYR A 87 -12.77 43.59 10.21
N HIS A 88 -12.36 44.19 9.10
CA HIS A 88 -13.06 45.32 8.52
C HIS A 88 -13.97 44.75 7.42
N GLN A 89 -15.28 44.90 7.58
CA GLN A 89 -16.25 44.43 6.59
C GLN A 89 -16.13 45.25 5.32
N GLU A 90 -15.52 44.67 4.29
CA GLU A 90 -15.53 45.23 2.93
C GLU A 90 -16.68 44.67 2.06
N GLY A 91 -17.63 43.96 2.68
CA GLY A 91 -18.69 43.24 1.95
C GLY A 91 -18.13 42.04 1.17
N VAL A 92 -18.88 41.57 0.17
CA VAL A 92 -18.42 40.49 -0.73
C VAL A 92 -17.32 41.05 -1.64
N ILE A 93 -16.11 40.53 -1.54
CA ILE A 93 -14.98 40.91 -2.41
C ILE A 93 -15.35 40.57 -3.86
N LYS A 94 -15.68 41.59 -4.66
CA LYS A 94 -16.09 41.42 -6.07
C LYS A 94 -14.96 40.91 -6.97
N LYS A 95 -13.69 41.16 -6.60
CA LYS A 95 -12.50 40.65 -7.28
C LYS A 95 -11.88 39.52 -6.47
N PHE A 96 -12.50 38.33 -6.52
CA PHE A 96 -11.96 37.13 -5.88
C PHE A 96 -10.81 36.54 -6.71
N SER A 97 -9.79 36.02 -6.03
CA SER A 97 -8.69 35.28 -6.66
C SER A 97 -8.87 33.78 -6.53
N ILE A 98 -9.71 33.35 -5.60
CA ILE A 98 -9.92 31.96 -5.22
C ILE A 98 -11.37 31.58 -5.54
N GLU A 99 -11.53 30.54 -6.36
CA GLU A 99 -12.83 30.07 -6.82
C GLU A 99 -13.48 29.15 -5.78
N SER A 100 -12.73 28.20 -5.23
CA SER A 100 -13.26 27.22 -4.28
C SER A 100 -12.20 26.72 -3.31
N ILE A 101 -12.64 26.39 -2.10
CA ILE A 101 -11.85 25.74 -1.06
C ILE A 101 -12.60 24.50 -0.60
N PHE A 102 -12.01 23.32 -0.84
CA PHE A 102 -12.55 22.05 -0.36
C PHE A 102 -11.68 21.48 0.75
N PHE A 103 -12.31 21.03 1.81
CA PHE A 103 -11.71 20.18 2.82
C PHE A 103 -12.02 18.72 2.48
N ARG A 104 -11.00 17.88 2.40
CA ARG A 104 -11.14 16.45 2.11
C ARG A 104 -10.60 15.62 3.27
N ARG A 105 -11.42 14.70 3.76
CA ARG A 105 -11.01 13.63 4.69
C ARG A 105 -11.26 12.30 4.00
N GLN A 106 -10.19 11.58 3.65
CA GLN A 106 -10.33 10.28 2.99
C GLN A 106 -11.11 9.30 3.86
N LEU A 107 -12.07 8.58 3.27
CA LEU A 107 -12.91 7.66 4.04
C LEU A 107 -12.06 6.53 4.63
N ILE A 108 -11.16 5.95 3.83
CA ILE A 108 -10.47 4.69 4.16
C ILE A 108 -9.32 4.88 5.15
N ASN A 109 -8.54 5.96 5.07
CA ASN A 109 -7.32 6.11 5.88
C ASN A 109 -7.25 7.41 6.70
N LYS A 110 -8.37 8.15 6.78
CA LYS A 110 -8.49 9.44 7.48
C LYS A 110 -7.51 10.54 7.06
N LYS A 111 -6.77 10.39 5.95
CA LYS A 111 -5.82 11.42 5.50
C LYS A 111 -6.58 12.72 5.16
N ILE A 112 -6.08 13.83 5.67
CA ILE A 112 -6.69 15.15 5.51
C ILE A 112 -5.93 15.96 4.45
N SER A 113 -6.67 16.59 3.54
CA SER A 113 -6.12 17.54 2.58
C SER A 113 -7.06 18.72 2.35
N CYS A 114 -6.51 19.87 1.99
CA CYS A 114 -7.27 21.05 1.60
C CYS A 114 -6.93 21.44 0.16
N TRP A 115 -7.96 21.56 -0.68
CA TRP A 115 -7.86 21.84 -2.10
C TRP A 115 -8.31 23.27 -2.37
N ILE A 116 -7.40 24.09 -2.88
CA ILE A 116 -7.63 25.50 -3.20
C ILE A 116 -7.56 25.66 -4.72
N PHE A 117 -8.71 25.99 -5.30
CA PHE A 117 -8.84 26.29 -6.71
C PHE A 117 -8.75 27.80 -6.92
N TYR A 118 -7.69 28.26 -7.58
CA TYR A 118 -7.52 29.67 -7.91
C TYR A 118 -7.97 29.97 -9.34
N HIS A 119 -8.37 31.22 -9.57
CA HIS A 119 -8.88 31.66 -10.87
C HIS A 119 -7.76 31.66 -11.91
N SER A 120 -8.03 31.12 -13.10
CA SER A 120 -7.09 31.07 -14.24
C SER A 120 -6.51 32.42 -14.71
N ARG A 121 -7.08 33.55 -14.28
CA ARG A 121 -6.62 34.91 -14.64
C ARG A 121 -5.37 35.36 -13.88
N LEU A 122 -4.97 34.63 -12.83
CA LEU A 122 -3.77 34.97 -12.07
C LEU A 122 -2.51 34.77 -12.91
N ASN A 123 -1.61 35.77 -12.90
CA ASN A 123 -0.32 35.67 -13.57
C ASN A 123 0.64 34.75 -12.77
N LYS A 124 1.82 34.45 -13.33
CA LYS A 124 2.77 33.51 -12.71
C LYS A 124 3.27 33.97 -11.33
N GLU A 125 3.47 35.26 -11.13
CA GLU A 125 3.95 35.85 -9.87
C GLU A 125 2.88 35.78 -8.78
N ALA A 126 1.64 36.11 -9.12
CA ALA A 126 0.45 35.95 -8.28
C ALA A 126 0.26 34.49 -7.86
N VAL A 127 0.42 33.54 -8.79
CA VAL A 127 0.34 32.10 -8.47
C VAL A 127 1.49 31.67 -7.56
N ALA A 128 2.71 32.17 -7.79
CA ALA A 128 3.86 31.83 -6.95
C ALA A 128 3.67 32.32 -5.50
N SER A 129 3.23 33.57 -5.32
CA SER A 129 2.97 34.15 -4.01
C SER A 129 1.80 33.49 -3.28
N LEU A 130 0.74 33.09 -4.00
CA LEU A 130 -0.36 32.30 -3.44
C LEU A 130 0.13 30.91 -2.98
N LYS A 131 0.97 30.24 -3.77
CA LYS A 131 1.57 28.94 -3.38
C LYS A 131 2.51 29.08 -2.17
N GLU A 132 3.24 30.19 -2.06
CA GLU A 132 4.03 30.51 -0.86
C GLU A 132 3.14 30.70 0.37
N LYS A 133 2.04 31.45 0.22
CA LYS A 133 1.03 31.63 1.28
C LYS A 133 0.46 30.29 1.72
N THR A 134 0.09 29.42 0.78
CA THR A 134 -0.35 28.05 1.07
C THR A 134 0.69 27.25 1.85
N LYS A 135 1.98 27.34 1.49
CA LYS A 135 3.07 26.66 2.22
C LYS A 135 3.22 27.18 3.65
N LYS A 136 3.12 28.50 3.86
CA LYS A 136 3.15 29.11 5.20
C LYS A 136 1.96 28.68 6.05
N ILE A 137 0.76 28.60 5.47
CA ILE A 137 -0.43 28.07 6.16
C ILE A 137 -0.20 26.60 6.53
N SER A 138 0.30 25.78 5.60
CA SER A 138 0.61 24.37 5.87
C SER A 138 1.60 24.20 7.02
N ASN A 139 2.69 24.98 7.05
CA ASN A 139 3.64 24.99 8.16
C ASN A 139 3.01 25.43 9.48
N TRP A 140 2.08 26.40 9.43
CA TRP A 140 1.35 26.83 10.63
C TRP A 140 0.45 25.70 11.17
N PHE A 141 -0.28 24.96 10.32
CA PHE A 141 -1.03 23.78 10.75
C PHE A 141 -0.12 22.69 11.35
N LEU A 142 1.05 22.45 10.75
CA LEU A 142 2.05 21.53 11.30
C LEU A 142 2.54 21.96 12.68
N SER A 143 2.69 23.27 12.93
CA SER A 143 3.04 23.80 14.27
C SER A 143 1.95 23.62 15.33
N LYS A 144 0.75 23.18 14.92
CA LYS A 144 -0.40 22.85 15.77
C LYS A 144 -0.66 21.34 15.83
N ASP A 145 0.33 20.53 15.46
CA ASP A 145 0.23 19.07 15.38
C ASP A 145 -0.84 18.55 14.40
N LEU A 146 -1.15 19.36 13.37
CA LEU A 146 -2.11 19.00 12.32
C LEU A 146 -1.43 18.86 10.97
N ALA A 147 -1.23 17.61 10.56
CA ALA A 147 -0.70 17.27 9.24
C ALA A 147 -1.79 17.38 8.15
N VAL A 148 -2.03 18.60 7.66
CA VAL A 148 -2.95 18.89 6.54
C VAL A 148 -2.14 19.11 5.26
N GLU A 149 -2.42 18.30 4.24
CA GLU A 149 -1.83 18.48 2.90
C GLU A 149 -2.59 19.56 2.13
N PHE A 150 -1.94 20.70 1.85
CA PHE A 150 -2.54 21.78 1.06
C PHE A 150 -2.15 21.67 -0.42
N ILE A 151 -3.16 21.71 -1.29
CA ILE A 151 -3.03 21.53 -2.73
C ILE A 151 -3.63 22.75 -3.41
N CYS A 152 -2.81 23.56 -4.07
CA CYS A 152 -3.20 24.83 -4.69
C CYS A 152 -2.94 24.80 -6.20
N LEU A 153 -4.02 24.89 -7.00
CA LEU A 153 -3.98 24.76 -8.46
C LEU A 153 -5.15 25.48 -9.15
N SER A 154 -5.09 25.66 -10.47
CA SER A 154 -6.25 26.05 -11.28
C SER A 154 -7.02 24.84 -11.81
N ILE A 155 -8.25 25.04 -12.30
CA ILE A 155 -9.02 23.99 -12.98
C ILE A 155 -8.24 23.42 -14.18
N GLU A 156 -7.56 24.25 -14.95
CA GLU A 156 -6.74 23.77 -16.07
C GLU A 156 -5.56 22.90 -15.60
N GLU A 157 -4.91 23.26 -14.50
CA GLU A 157 -3.84 22.44 -13.91
C GLU A 157 -4.37 21.10 -13.39
N PHE A 158 -5.62 21.07 -12.90
CA PHE A 158 -6.32 19.85 -12.50
C PHE A 158 -6.50 18.90 -13.69
N TYR A 159 -6.94 19.42 -14.84
CA TYR A 159 -7.08 18.62 -16.07
C TYR A 159 -5.73 18.24 -16.70
N LYS A 160 -4.72 19.12 -16.64
CA LYS A 160 -3.38 18.87 -17.18
C LYS A 160 -2.53 17.94 -16.31
N ASN A 161 -3.05 17.45 -15.17
CA ASN A 161 -2.42 16.47 -14.27
C ASN A 161 -0.99 16.83 -13.83
N LYS A 162 -0.74 18.11 -13.50
CA LYS A 162 0.58 18.54 -13.01
C LYS A 162 0.88 18.09 -11.56
N ILE A 163 0.04 17.24 -10.97
CA ILE A 163 0.10 16.85 -9.56
C ILE A 163 0.33 15.35 -9.48
N LYS A 164 1.37 14.91 -8.76
CA LYS A 164 1.70 13.49 -8.54
C LYS A 164 0.53 12.64 -8.01
N ILE A 165 -0.41 13.28 -7.31
CA ILE A 165 -1.61 12.66 -6.72
C ILE A 165 -2.69 12.35 -7.78
N LEU A 166 -2.76 13.14 -8.87
CA LEU A 166 -3.63 12.88 -10.03
C LEU A 166 -2.79 12.17 -11.10
N ASN A 167 -2.70 10.84 -11.04
CA ASN A 167 -2.25 10.07 -12.21
C ASN A 167 -3.34 10.16 -13.30
N LYS A 168 -2.97 10.54 -14.54
CA LYS A 168 -3.88 10.67 -15.69
C LYS A 168 -4.74 9.42 -15.92
N LYS A 169 -4.23 8.26 -15.50
CA LYS A 169 -4.86 6.95 -15.64
C LYS A 169 -6.11 6.76 -14.78
N ASN A 170 -6.20 7.38 -13.61
CA ASN A 170 -7.23 7.06 -12.59
C ASN A 170 -8.13 8.24 -12.21
N LYS A 171 -8.29 9.26 -13.07
CA LYS A 171 -9.00 10.50 -12.73
C LYS A 171 -10.46 10.27 -12.32
N GLU A 172 -11.21 9.45 -13.05
CA GLU A 172 -12.64 9.23 -12.82
C GLU A 172 -12.88 8.45 -11.52
N ILE A 173 -12.00 7.48 -11.23
CA ILE A 173 -11.98 6.76 -9.95
C ILE A 173 -11.64 7.72 -8.80
N PHE A 174 -10.66 8.61 -9.01
CA PHE A 174 -10.31 9.64 -8.04
C PHE A 174 -11.48 10.58 -7.78
N LEU A 175 -12.24 10.99 -8.81
CA LEU A 175 -13.39 11.87 -8.67
C LEU A 175 -14.53 11.22 -7.88
N ASP A 176 -14.78 9.93 -8.04
CA ASP A 176 -15.73 9.19 -7.20
C ASP A 176 -15.34 9.23 -5.71
N CYS A 177 -14.05 9.09 -5.40
CA CYS A 177 -13.58 9.32 -4.03
C CYS A 177 -13.68 10.80 -3.63
N PHE A 178 -13.30 11.72 -4.51
CA PHE A 178 -13.25 13.15 -4.21
C PHE A 178 -14.65 13.70 -3.87
N TYR A 179 -15.67 13.41 -4.68
CA TYR A 179 -17.03 13.92 -4.45
C TYR A 179 -17.69 13.33 -3.19
N SER A 180 -17.32 12.11 -2.78
CA SER A 180 -17.83 11.50 -1.55
C SER A 180 -17.05 11.88 -0.28
N GLU A 181 -15.83 12.41 -0.42
CA GLU A 181 -14.91 12.72 0.68
C GLU A 181 -14.72 14.21 0.95
N THR A 182 -15.30 15.08 0.12
CA THR A 182 -15.06 16.53 0.19
C THR A 182 -16.23 17.30 0.79
N ILE A 183 -15.86 18.32 1.56
CA ILE A 183 -16.74 19.34 2.10
C ILE A 183 -16.29 20.65 1.48
N LEU A 184 -17.20 21.35 0.81
CA LEU A 184 -16.99 22.72 0.35
C LEU A 184 -16.99 23.64 1.58
N LEU A 185 -15.83 24.23 1.88
CA LEU A 185 -15.69 25.21 2.97
C LEU A 185 -16.14 26.60 2.53
N ALA A 186 -15.80 26.99 1.31
CA ALA A 186 -16.17 28.27 0.72
C ALA A 186 -15.98 28.25 -0.81
N GLY A 187 -16.72 29.10 -1.52
CA GLY A 187 -16.59 29.28 -2.96
C GLY A 187 -17.59 28.48 -3.79
N LYS A 188 -17.23 28.25 -5.05
CA LYS A 188 -18.08 27.61 -6.06
C LYS A 188 -18.23 26.10 -5.79
N TYR A 189 -19.43 25.55 -6.00
CA TYR A 189 -19.70 24.12 -5.82
C TYR A 189 -19.41 23.29 -7.08
N PRO A 190 -19.19 21.96 -6.97
CA PRO A 190 -18.95 21.13 -8.15
C PRO A 190 -20.23 20.92 -8.98
N VAL A 191 -20.19 21.23 -10.27
CA VAL A 191 -21.32 21.07 -11.21
C VAL A 191 -21.75 19.60 -11.36
N TRP A 192 -20.87 18.64 -11.04
CA TRP A 192 -21.19 17.21 -11.10
C TRP A 192 -22.42 16.84 -10.26
N TRP A 193 -22.65 17.53 -9.15
CA TRP A 193 -23.84 17.34 -8.31
C TRP A 193 -25.14 17.82 -8.96
N LEU A 194 -25.08 18.59 -10.05
CA LEU A 194 -26.25 19.03 -10.81
C LEU A 194 -26.60 18.07 -11.95
N VAL A 195 -25.67 17.20 -12.33
CA VAL A 195 -25.89 16.21 -13.39
C VAL A 195 -26.56 14.98 -12.77
N PRO A 196 -27.79 14.63 -13.19
CA PRO A 196 -28.50 13.48 -12.64
C PRO A 196 -27.80 12.16 -13.02
N PRO A 197 -27.90 11.10 -12.19
CA PRO A 197 -27.18 9.83 -12.42
C PRO A 197 -27.42 9.23 -13.81
N GLU A 198 -28.61 9.39 -14.38
CA GLU A 198 -29.00 8.86 -15.70
C GLU A 198 -28.29 9.59 -16.85
N LYS A 199 -27.73 10.78 -16.59
CA LYS A 199 -27.02 11.62 -17.57
C LYS A 199 -25.51 11.62 -17.40
N GLU A 200 -24.96 10.73 -16.57
CA GLU A 200 -23.51 10.65 -16.35
C GLU A 200 -22.75 10.29 -17.64
N ASN A 201 -23.30 9.43 -18.51
CA ASN A 201 -22.70 9.11 -19.82
C ASN A 201 -22.74 10.28 -20.81
N GLU A 202 -23.67 11.22 -20.63
CA GLU A 202 -23.85 12.43 -21.46
C GLU A 202 -23.32 13.69 -20.74
N TYR A 203 -22.46 13.52 -19.72
CA TYR A 203 -22.06 14.57 -18.78
C TYR A 203 -21.73 15.91 -19.44
N LYS A 204 -20.87 15.91 -20.46
CA LYS A 204 -20.42 17.13 -21.16
C LYS A 204 -21.59 17.87 -21.81
N GLN A 205 -22.50 17.14 -22.45
CA GLN A 205 -23.66 17.73 -23.12
C GLN A 205 -24.63 18.31 -22.09
N PHE A 206 -24.83 17.62 -20.96
CA PHE A 206 -25.71 18.10 -19.90
C PHE A 206 -25.16 19.33 -19.18
N VAL A 207 -23.86 19.37 -18.89
CA VAL A 207 -23.20 20.56 -18.31
C VAL A 207 -23.30 21.76 -19.25
N GLU A 208 -23.17 21.56 -20.56
CA GLU A 208 -23.33 22.65 -21.53
C GLU A 208 -24.79 23.12 -21.61
N HIS A 209 -25.75 22.22 -21.49
CA HIS A 209 -27.16 22.55 -21.37
C HIS A 209 -27.45 23.41 -20.11
N ILE A 210 -26.89 23.05 -18.95
CA ILE A 210 -27.00 23.86 -17.72
C ILE A 210 -26.53 25.30 -17.98
N LYS A 211 -25.39 25.45 -18.67
CA LYS A 211 -24.82 26.77 -18.97
C LYS A 211 -25.67 27.63 -19.89
N GLN A 212 -26.33 27.01 -20.87
CA GLN A 212 -27.17 27.69 -21.85
C GLN A 212 -28.49 28.14 -21.26
N VAL A 213 -29.16 27.25 -20.50
CA VAL A 213 -30.50 27.52 -19.98
C VAL A 213 -30.48 28.41 -18.73
N ARG A 214 -29.32 28.55 -18.07
CA ARG A 214 -29.12 29.44 -16.89
C ARG A 214 -30.10 29.15 -15.74
N TYR A 215 -30.43 27.87 -15.52
CA TYR A 215 -31.18 27.44 -14.32
C TYR A 215 -30.45 27.79 -13.02
N VAL A 216 -29.12 27.88 -13.09
CA VAL A 216 -28.21 28.35 -12.05
C VAL A 216 -27.22 29.32 -12.69
N ASP A 217 -26.61 30.21 -11.90
CA ASP A 217 -25.60 31.13 -12.42
C ASP A 217 -24.32 30.36 -12.77
N ASN A 218 -23.78 30.61 -13.96
CA ASN A 218 -22.57 29.98 -14.48
C ASN A 218 -21.32 30.34 -13.65
N GLU A 219 -21.38 31.42 -12.87
CA GLU A 219 -20.31 31.79 -11.96
C GLU A 219 -20.34 31.01 -10.64
N GLU A 220 -21.43 30.32 -10.28
CA GLU A 220 -21.59 29.67 -8.97
C GLU A 220 -20.94 28.28 -8.87
N PHE A 221 -20.50 27.69 -9.98
CA PHE A 221 -20.00 26.32 -10.00
C PHE A 221 -18.64 26.15 -10.68
N ILE A 222 -17.96 25.05 -10.36
CA ILE A 222 -16.75 24.57 -11.04
C ILE A 222 -17.00 23.22 -11.71
N ASP A 223 -16.38 23.01 -12.86
CA ASP A 223 -16.35 21.71 -13.54
C ASP A 223 -15.01 21.01 -13.26
N LEU A 224 -15.08 19.89 -12.53
CA LEU A 224 -13.93 19.02 -12.27
C LEU A 224 -14.00 17.73 -13.14
N GLY A 225 -15.14 17.46 -13.77
CA GLY A 225 -15.41 16.31 -14.62
C GLY A 225 -16.37 15.27 -14.03
N SER A 226 -16.61 14.24 -14.82
CA SER A 226 -17.48 13.09 -14.54
C SER A 226 -16.76 11.96 -13.82
N THR A 227 -17.52 11.11 -13.13
CA THR A 227 -17.05 9.83 -12.56
C THR A 227 -17.18 8.66 -13.54
N ALA A 228 -17.74 8.86 -14.74
CA ALA A 228 -17.85 7.83 -15.78
C ALA A 228 -16.46 7.42 -16.27
N VAL A 229 -16.00 6.23 -15.87
CA VAL A 229 -14.72 5.69 -16.28
C VAL A 229 -14.73 5.40 -17.77
N SER A 230 -13.73 5.94 -18.47
CA SER A 230 -13.68 5.85 -19.94
C SER A 230 -13.33 4.45 -20.47
N SER A 231 -12.67 3.61 -19.67
CA SER A 231 -12.26 2.27 -20.11
C SER A 231 -12.01 1.32 -18.91
N ARG A 232 -12.24 0.02 -19.13
CA ARG A 232 -12.08 -1.00 -18.08
C ARG A 232 -10.62 -1.16 -17.66
N GLU A 233 -9.68 -0.93 -18.55
CA GLU A 233 -8.23 -1.01 -18.31
C GLU A 233 -7.82 -0.14 -17.11
N LYS A 234 -8.43 1.04 -16.94
CA LYS A 234 -8.14 1.93 -15.80
C LYS A 234 -8.47 1.30 -14.45
N LEU A 235 -9.52 0.48 -14.38
CA LEU A 235 -9.88 -0.24 -13.15
C LEU A 235 -8.82 -1.31 -12.83
N ILE A 236 -8.30 -1.98 -13.86
CA ILE A 236 -7.26 -2.98 -13.73
C ILE A 236 -5.91 -2.34 -13.36
N GLU A 237 -5.55 -1.22 -13.99
CA GLU A 237 -4.36 -0.44 -13.62
C GLU A 237 -4.41 -0.01 -12.15
N ASN A 238 -5.59 0.41 -11.66
CA ASN A 238 -5.77 0.72 -10.24
C ASN A 238 -5.62 -0.53 -9.35
N ALA A 239 -6.23 -1.67 -9.71
CA ALA A 239 -6.05 -2.92 -8.98
C ALA A 239 -4.56 -3.32 -8.87
N VAL A 240 -3.84 -3.20 -9.98
CA VAL A 240 -2.39 -3.42 -10.08
C VAL A 240 -1.62 -2.47 -9.14
N GLU A 241 -1.91 -1.17 -9.17
CA GLU A 241 -1.27 -0.17 -8.28
C GLU A 241 -1.54 -0.44 -6.79
N LEU A 242 -2.71 -0.99 -6.44
CA LEU A 242 -3.04 -1.36 -5.06
C LEU A 242 -2.24 -2.58 -4.59
N VAL A 243 -2.17 -3.64 -5.40
CA VAL A 243 -1.40 -4.85 -5.09
C VAL A 243 0.08 -4.55 -4.90
N GLN A 244 0.67 -3.62 -5.67
CA GLN A 244 2.08 -3.20 -5.48
C GLN A 244 2.37 -2.66 -4.07
N LYS A 245 1.35 -2.10 -3.41
CA LYS A 245 1.47 -1.47 -2.09
C LYS A 245 0.88 -2.34 -0.98
N ILE A 246 0.51 -3.59 -1.27
CA ILE A 246 -0.08 -4.51 -0.28
C ILE A 246 0.85 -4.68 0.94
N LYS A 247 2.16 -4.78 0.71
CA LYS A 247 3.18 -4.89 1.76
C LYS A 247 3.38 -3.61 2.59
N GLN A 248 2.76 -2.49 2.25
CA GLN A 248 2.88 -1.23 3.01
C GLN A 248 1.68 -1.01 3.91
N ASP A 249 0.48 -1.18 3.38
CA ASP A 249 -0.78 -1.00 4.11
C ASP A 249 -1.80 -2.06 3.64
N PRO A 250 -1.66 -3.34 4.06
CA PRO A 250 -2.48 -4.43 3.53
C PRO A 250 -3.97 -4.25 3.86
N GLU A 251 -4.29 -3.65 5.02
CA GLU A 251 -5.68 -3.40 5.43
C GLU A 251 -6.36 -2.38 4.51
N ILE A 252 -5.63 -1.31 4.16
CA ILE A 252 -6.09 -0.28 3.22
C ILE A 252 -6.21 -0.87 1.81
N CYS A 253 -5.24 -1.70 1.41
CA CYS A 253 -5.26 -2.40 0.12
C CYS A 253 -6.51 -3.26 -0.01
N PHE A 254 -6.82 -4.07 1.01
CA PHE A 254 -7.99 -4.94 1.04
C PHE A 254 -9.30 -4.17 0.85
N ILE A 255 -9.55 -3.12 1.66
CA ILE A 255 -10.79 -2.33 1.57
C ILE A 255 -10.90 -1.63 0.20
N LYS A 256 -9.79 -1.07 -0.31
CA LYS A 256 -9.78 -0.46 -1.64
C LYS A 256 -9.99 -1.49 -2.75
N MET A 257 -9.49 -2.71 -2.59
CA MET A 257 -9.68 -3.76 -3.58
C MET A 257 -11.13 -4.20 -3.69
N LEU A 258 -11.85 -4.33 -2.57
CA LEU A 258 -13.29 -4.58 -2.61
C LEU A 258 -14.07 -3.49 -3.34
N LEU A 259 -13.70 -2.22 -3.15
CA LEU A 259 -14.30 -1.11 -3.89
C LEU A 259 -13.99 -1.18 -5.40
N VAL A 260 -12.77 -1.57 -5.78
CA VAL A 260 -12.41 -1.77 -7.19
C VAL A 260 -13.15 -2.97 -7.77
N ASP A 261 -13.30 -4.07 -7.04
CA ASP A 261 -14.06 -5.25 -7.45
C ASP A 261 -15.54 -4.92 -7.73
N GLN A 262 -16.16 -4.10 -6.87
CA GLN A 262 -17.51 -3.58 -7.13
C GLN A 262 -17.58 -2.80 -8.44
N LYS A 263 -16.65 -1.86 -8.65
CA LYS A 263 -16.60 -1.06 -9.87
C LYS A 263 -16.37 -1.92 -11.13
N CYS A 264 -15.53 -2.95 -11.02
CA CYS A 264 -15.30 -3.92 -12.10
C CYS A 264 -16.56 -4.74 -12.41
N SER A 265 -17.29 -5.18 -11.38
CA SER A 265 -18.47 -6.01 -11.52
C SER A 265 -19.67 -5.26 -12.08
N SER A 266 -19.75 -3.94 -11.86
CA SER A 266 -20.81 -3.07 -12.40
C SER A 266 -20.47 -2.41 -13.74
N TRP A 267 -19.25 -2.62 -14.25
CA TRP A 267 -18.82 -2.10 -15.56
C TRP A 267 -19.84 -2.45 -16.66
N PRO A 268 -20.23 -1.51 -17.55
CA PRO A 268 -19.64 -0.19 -17.82
C PRO A 268 -20.15 0.97 -16.95
N VAL A 269 -21.14 0.75 -16.09
CA VAL A 269 -21.69 1.81 -15.23
C VAL A 269 -20.96 1.80 -13.90
N LEU A 270 -20.20 2.85 -13.60
CA LEU A 270 -19.46 2.91 -12.35
C LEU A 270 -20.41 2.91 -11.15
N ASP A 271 -20.28 1.89 -10.32
CA ASP A 271 -20.92 1.81 -9.01
C ASP A 271 -19.89 2.11 -7.92
N GLY A 272 -19.92 3.33 -7.42
CA GLY A 272 -18.97 3.88 -6.47
C GLY A 272 -19.67 4.68 -5.37
N VAL A 273 -18.89 5.11 -4.38
CA VAL A 273 -19.44 5.76 -3.18
C VAL A 273 -20.16 7.05 -3.55
N ALA A 274 -19.60 7.89 -4.44
CA ALA A 274 -20.23 9.15 -4.79
C ALA A 274 -21.50 8.94 -5.62
N ILE A 275 -21.51 7.98 -6.53
CA ILE A 275 -22.71 7.68 -7.34
C ILE A 275 -23.86 7.18 -6.46
N ARG A 276 -23.59 6.23 -5.55
CA ARG A 276 -24.62 5.77 -4.59
C ARG A 276 -25.07 6.90 -3.67
N LEU A 277 -24.13 7.72 -3.19
CA LEU A 277 -24.44 8.90 -2.38
C LEU A 277 -25.36 9.87 -3.11
N LYS A 278 -25.06 10.21 -4.37
CA LYS A 278 -25.91 11.06 -5.22
C LYS A 278 -27.31 10.48 -5.36
N LYS A 279 -27.43 9.19 -5.70
CA LYS A 279 -28.73 8.50 -5.83
C LYS A 279 -29.53 8.53 -4.54
N THR A 280 -28.90 8.24 -3.40
CA THR A 280 -29.54 8.24 -2.08
C THR A 280 -29.99 9.64 -1.66
N SER A 281 -29.17 10.66 -1.89
CA SER A 281 -29.54 12.06 -1.62
C SER A 281 -30.71 12.52 -2.49
N TYR A 282 -30.76 12.09 -3.75
CA TYR A 282 -31.84 12.39 -4.69
C TYR A 282 -33.15 11.68 -4.30
N GLY A 283 -33.08 10.49 -3.71
CA GLY A 283 -34.22 9.77 -3.14
C GLY A 283 -34.83 10.39 -1.88
N GLY A 284 -34.35 11.55 -1.43
CA GLY A 284 -34.89 12.28 -0.27
C GLY A 284 -34.24 11.93 1.07
N VAL A 285 -33.20 11.09 1.08
CA VAL A 285 -32.48 10.73 2.31
C VAL A 285 -31.46 11.82 2.65
N GLN A 286 -31.87 12.79 3.47
CA GLN A 286 -31.03 13.94 3.86
C GLN A 286 -29.80 13.55 4.71
N SER A 287 -29.81 12.39 5.36
CA SER A 287 -28.75 11.92 6.26
C SER A 287 -27.75 10.97 5.61
N ALA A 288 -27.69 10.89 4.28
CA ALA A 288 -26.82 9.97 3.55
C ALA A 288 -25.36 10.09 4.00
N ASN A 289 -24.83 9.00 4.57
CA ASN A 289 -23.49 8.92 5.13
C ASN A 289 -22.57 8.13 4.17
N PRO A 290 -21.50 8.75 3.63
CA PRO A 290 -20.56 8.05 2.76
C PRO A 290 -19.90 6.81 3.40
N VAL A 291 -19.73 6.79 4.73
CA VAL A 291 -19.16 5.63 5.45
C VAL A 291 -20.11 4.44 5.40
N SER A 292 -21.41 4.67 5.63
CA SER A 292 -22.44 3.62 5.55
C SER A 292 -22.57 3.07 4.13
N ILE A 293 -22.56 3.95 3.13
CA ILE A 293 -22.60 3.56 1.72
C ILE A 293 -21.36 2.74 1.33
N LEU A 294 -20.17 3.12 1.82
CA LEU A 294 -18.97 2.33 1.61
C LEU A 294 -19.13 0.95 2.26
N ALA A 295 -19.63 0.86 3.49
CA ALA A 295 -19.88 -0.42 4.16
C ALA A 295 -20.86 -1.31 3.37
N GLU A 296 -21.93 -0.75 2.82
CA GLU A 296 -22.86 -1.46 1.92
C GLU A 296 -22.14 -2.01 0.68
N ILE A 297 -21.32 -1.19 0.02
CA ILE A 297 -20.50 -1.63 -1.13
C ILE A 297 -19.57 -2.78 -0.73
N LEU A 298 -18.96 -2.71 0.45
CA LEU A 298 -18.09 -3.78 0.94
C LEU A 298 -18.87 -5.07 1.17
N HIS A 299 -20.10 -5.01 1.73
CA HIS A 299 -20.96 -6.18 1.88
C HIS A 299 -21.33 -6.79 0.53
N ASP A 300 -21.75 -5.96 -0.43
CA ASP A 300 -22.10 -6.40 -1.78
C ASP A 300 -20.90 -7.09 -2.45
N ALA A 301 -19.72 -6.48 -2.33
CA ALA A 301 -18.50 -7.03 -2.89
C ALA A 301 -18.10 -8.36 -2.27
N PHE A 302 -18.13 -8.43 -0.93
CA PHE A 302 -17.75 -9.64 -0.21
C PHE A 302 -18.74 -10.79 -0.45
N SER A 303 -20.03 -10.49 -0.64
CA SER A 303 -21.07 -11.50 -0.85
C SER A 303 -20.91 -12.34 -2.13
N ARG A 304 -20.10 -11.88 -3.08
CA ARG A 304 -19.81 -12.60 -4.33
C ARG A 304 -18.88 -13.80 -4.17
N TYR A 305 -18.16 -13.88 -3.05
CA TYR A 305 -17.21 -14.95 -2.79
C TYR A 305 -17.88 -16.04 -1.95
N GLU A 306 -17.74 -17.30 -2.35
CA GLU A 306 -18.35 -18.42 -1.61
C GLU A 306 -17.65 -18.60 -0.25
N LYS A 307 -18.43 -18.96 0.78
CA LYS A 307 -17.95 -19.08 2.15
C LYS A 307 -16.81 -20.09 2.34
N GLU A 308 -16.70 -21.08 1.45
CA GLU A 308 -15.68 -22.13 1.52
C GLU A 308 -14.27 -21.66 1.12
N TYR A 309 -14.15 -20.50 0.47
CA TYR A 309 -12.85 -19.97 0.05
C TYR A 309 -12.20 -19.01 1.06
N HIS A 310 -12.88 -18.61 2.12
CA HIS A 310 -12.31 -17.65 3.08
C HIS A 310 -11.52 -18.35 4.19
N ILE A 311 -10.30 -17.89 4.46
CA ILE A 311 -9.51 -18.37 5.61
C ILE A 311 -10.20 -17.97 6.93
N LEU A 312 -10.79 -16.77 6.97
CA LEU A 312 -11.55 -16.26 8.11
C LEU A 312 -12.94 -15.83 7.64
N SER A 313 -13.96 -16.06 8.46
CA SER A 313 -15.29 -15.53 8.16
C SER A 313 -15.25 -14.00 8.05
N PRO A 314 -16.10 -13.36 7.22
CA PRO A 314 -16.09 -11.91 7.04
C PRO A 314 -16.21 -11.15 8.37
N ILE A 315 -17.00 -11.67 9.32
CA ILE A 315 -17.17 -11.09 10.64
C ILE A 315 -15.86 -11.12 11.43
N ARG A 316 -15.16 -12.25 11.44
CA ARG A 316 -13.87 -12.38 12.12
C ARG A 316 -12.80 -11.51 11.49
N LEU A 317 -12.75 -11.45 10.15
CA LEU A 317 -11.80 -10.63 9.41
C LEU A 317 -12.00 -9.14 9.74
N PHE A 318 -13.23 -8.63 9.64
CA PHE A 318 -13.50 -7.22 9.96
C PHE A 318 -13.39 -6.91 11.45
N SER A 319 -13.72 -7.85 12.34
CA SER A 319 -13.46 -7.66 13.77
C SER A 319 -11.98 -7.53 14.08
N GLN A 320 -11.11 -8.33 13.45
CA GLN A 320 -9.67 -8.21 13.63
C GLN A 320 -9.14 -6.90 13.03
N LEU A 321 -9.67 -6.42 11.91
CA LEU A 321 -9.34 -5.08 11.39
C LEU A 321 -9.57 -3.96 12.41
N ARG A 322 -10.52 -4.14 13.34
CA ARG A 322 -10.82 -3.17 14.40
C ARG A 322 -9.69 -3.07 15.42
N SER A 323 -9.07 -4.18 15.80
CA SER A 323 -8.01 -4.21 16.82
C SER A 323 -6.61 -3.96 16.27
N MET A 324 -6.45 -3.91 14.94
CA MET A 324 -5.15 -3.75 14.31
C MET A 324 -4.61 -2.32 14.38
N PRO A 325 -3.32 -2.13 14.75
CA PRO A 325 -2.69 -0.83 14.65
C PRO A 325 -2.55 -0.44 13.18
N GLY A 326 -2.92 0.80 12.82
CA GLY A 326 -2.80 1.25 11.44
C GLY A 326 -3.47 2.58 11.16
N LYS A 327 -3.55 2.91 9.87
CA LYS A 327 -4.19 4.14 9.37
C LYS A 327 -5.65 3.91 8.96
N LEU A 328 -6.14 2.66 8.95
CA LEU A 328 -7.49 2.32 8.51
C LEU A 328 -8.53 3.08 9.36
N ASN A 329 -9.57 3.59 8.70
CA ASN A 329 -10.68 4.23 9.39
C ASN A 329 -11.61 3.19 10.01
N ILE A 330 -11.53 3.07 11.34
CA ILE A 330 -12.37 2.17 12.13
C ILE A 330 -13.87 2.43 11.96
N GLU A 331 -14.30 3.65 11.61
CA GLU A 331 -15.71 3.97 11.37
C GLU A 331 -16.30 3.12 10.23
N ILE A 332 -15.48 2.73 9.24
CA ILE A 332 -15.91 1.84 8.15
C ILE A 332 -16.10 0.42 8.68
N VAL A 333 -15.18 -0.02 9.55
CA VAL A 333 -15.24 -1.36 10.16
C VAL A 333 -16.46 -1.47 11.06
N ASP A 334 -16.68 -0.48 11.93
CA ASP A 334 -17.86 -0.41 12.78
C ASP A 334 -19.14 -0.36 11.92
N ALA A 335 -19.16 0.43 10.84
CA ALA A 335 -20.29 0.47 9.90
C ALA A 335 -20.55 -0.87 9.20
N PHE A 336 -19.50 -1.62 8.85
CA PHE A 336 -19.63 -2.95 8.26
C PHE A 336 -20.15 -3.99 9.27
N LEU A 337 -19.78 -3.86 10.53
CA LEU A 337 -20.16 -4.77 11.61
C LEU A 337 -21.49 -4.38 12.31
N ILE A 338 -22.19 -3.34 11.84
CA ILE A 338 -23.49 -2.94 12.39
C ILE A 338 -24.40 -4.17 12.53
N ASP A 339 -25.05 -4.29 13.69
CA ASP A 339 -25.95 -5.37 14.10
C ASP A 339 -25.31 -6.76 14.29
N LYS A 340 -23.98 -6.89 14.24
CA LYS A 340 -23.28 -8.15 14.49
C LYS A 340 -22.60 -8.14 15.86
N TYR A 341 -23.07 -8.98 16.78
CA TYR A 341 -22.42 -9.18 18.06
C TYR A 341 -21.10 -9.92 17.84
N VAL A 342 -19.98 -9.28 18.13
CA VAL A 342 -18.66 -9.91 18.14
C VAL A 342 -18.14 -9.93 19.56
N GLN A 343 -17.99 -11.12 20.14
CA GLN A 343 -17.22 -11.27 21.36
C GLN A 343 -15.74 -11.12 20.99
N GLU A 344 -15.14 -10.01 21.43
CA GLU A 344 -13.70 -9.84 21.39
C GLU A 344 -13.10 -10.78 22.44
N SER A 345 -12.51 -11.88 21.99
CA SER A 345 -11.68 -12.72 22.85
C SER A 345 -10.42 -11.92 23.19
N SER A 346 -10.23 -11.57 24.46
CA SER A 346 -8.97 -11.00 24.94
C SER A 346 -7.91 -12.10 24.94
N ALA A 347 -7.20 -12.25 23.81
CA ALA A 347 -5.98 -13.04 23.78
C ALA A 347 -4.87 -12.25 24.50
N ASN A 348 -4.03 -12.95 25.26
CA ASN A 348 -2.94 -12.36 26.02
C ASN A 348 -1.59 -12.90 25.51
N GLY A 349 -0.57 -12.05 25.48
CA GLY A 349 0.79 -12.43 25.12
C GLY A 349 0.90 -13.08 23.74
N ILE A 350 1.40 -14.32 23.70
CA ILE A 350 1.72 -15.08 22.47
C ILE A 350 0.50 -15.28 21.55
N ASP A 351 -0.70 -15.49 22.12
CA ASP A 351 -1.90 -15.72 21.31
C ASP A 351 -2.25 -14.51 20.42
N ASN A 352 -1.94 -13.29 20.84
CA ASN A 352 -2.12 -12.10 20.00
C ASN A 352 -1.18 -12.11 18.79
N VAL A 353 0.06 -12.57 18.96
CA VAL A 353 1.03 -12.65 17.87
C VAL A 353 0.60 -13.66 16.82
N ILE A 354 0.16 -14.85 17.27
CA ILE A 354 -0.36 -15.90 16.39
C ILE A 354 -1.61 -15.41 15.65
N LEU A 355 -2.55 -14.77 16.37
CA LEU A 355 -3.74 -14.18 15.75
C LEU A 355 -3.38 -13.11 14.72
N TYR A 356 -2.41 -12.24 15.00
CA TYR A 356 -1.93 -11.21 14.08
C TYR A 356 -1.36 -11.79 12.78
N LEU A 357 -0.51 -12.81 12.88
CA LEU A 357 0.11 -13.45 11.72
C LEU A 357 -0.92 -14.20 10.88
N ASN A 358 -1.81 -14.97 11.52
CA ASN A 358 -2.90 -15.66 10.84
C ASN A 358 -3.87 -14.68 10.17
N PHE A 359 -4.17 -13.57 10.82
CA PHE A 359 -4.99 -12.51 10.24
C PHE A 359 -4.33 -11.91 9.00
N SER A 360 -3.05 -11.57 9.09
CA SER A 360 -2.30 -11.00 7.97
C SER A 360 -2.26 -11.97 6.79
N LYS A 361 -2.04 -13.26 7.04
CA LYS A 361 -2.14 -14.32 6.03
C LYS A 361 -3.53 -14.37 5.38
N ALA A 362 -4.59 -14.35 6.19
CA ALA A 362 -5.97 -14.30 5.71
C ALA A 362 -6.22 -13.07 4.83
N LEU A 363 -5.73 -11.89 5.22
CA LEU A 363 -5.89 -10.66 4.48
C LEU A 363 -5.20 -10.69 3.11
N PHE A 364 -3.97 -11.21 3.04
CA PHE A 364 -3.27 -11.42 1.77
C PHE A 364 -4.01 -12.42 0.87
N HIS A 365 -4.54 -13.49 1.46
CA HIS A 365 -5.37 -14.46 0.75
C HIS A 365 -6.62 -13.80 0.15
N GLU A 366 -7.36 -13.01 0.93
CA GLU A 366 -8.55 -12.30 0.42
C GLU A 366 -8.20 -11.34 -0.72
N VAL A 367 -7.13 -10.56 -0.59
CA VAL A 367 -6.67 -9.67 -1.67
C VAL A 367 -6.31 -10.46 -2.94
N ARG A 368 -5.65 -11.62 -2.79
CA ARG A 368 -5.35 -12.51 -3.92
C ARG A 368 -6.62 -13.00 -4.61
N GLN A 369 -7.61 -13.45 -3.85
CA GLN A 369 -8.87 -13.94 -4.42
C GLN A 369 -9.60 -12.83 -5.18
N ILE A 370 -9.72 -11.66 -4.57
CA ILE A 370 -10.38 -10.49 -5.19
C ILE A 370 -9.64 -10.07 -6.46
N PHE A 371 -8.31 -9.97 -6.39
CA PHE A 371 -7.51 -9.62 -7.56
C PHE A 371 -7.63 -10.66 -8.67
N SER A 372 -7.59 -11.95 -8.34
CA SER A 372 -7.79 -13.04 -9.29
C SER A 372 -9.16 -12.98 -9.98
N ASN A 373 -10.22 -12.70 -9.23
CA ASN A 373 -11.56 -12.51 -9.79
C ASN A 373 -11.59 -11.33 -10.78
N ILE A 374 -11.07 -10.17 -10.39
CA ILE A 374 -10.99 -8.98 -11.25
C ILE A 374 -10.27 -9.28 -12.57
N ILE A 375 -9.11 -9.95 -12.50
CA ILE A 375 -8.32 -10.30 -13.69
C ILE A 375 -9.04 -11.35 -14.55
N THR A 376 -9.71 -12.32 -13.93
CA THR A 376 -10.47 -13.35 -14.66
C THR A 376 -11.62 -12.72 -15.44
N GLN A 377 -12.40 -11.84 -14.80
CA GLN A 377 -13.49 -11.11 -15.45
C GLN A 377 -12.96 -10.23 -16.60
N TYR A 378 -11.81 -9.58 -16.42
CA TYR A 378 -11.17 -8.78 -17.46
C TYR A 378 -10.74 -9.62 -18.67
N ASN A 379 -10.09 -10.77 -18.43
CA ASN A 379 -9.61 -11.65 -19.49
C ASN A 379 -10.74 -12.33 -20.27
N ALA A 380 -11.85 -12.70 -19.61
CA ALA A 380 -12.99 -13.34 -20.25
C ALA A 380 -13.64 -12.49 -21.36
N GLU A 381 -13.53 -11.16 -21.25
CA GLU A 381 -14.14 -10.22 -22.20
C GLU A 381 -13.16 -9.69 -23.25
N LEU A 382 -11.85 -9.97 -23.12
CA LEU A 382 -10.83 -9.49 -24.04
C LEU A 382 -10.65 -10.39 -25.27
N ARG A 383 -11.21 -9.97 -26.40
CA ARG A 383 -10.75 -10.36 -27.73
C ARG A 383 -9.73 -9.34 -28.24
N LEU A 384 -8.47 -9.53 -27.85
CA LEU A 384 -7.18 -9.08 -28.42
C LEU A 384 -7.08 -7.67 -29.06
N SER A 385 -6.39 -6.76 -28.36
CA SER A 385 -5.63 -5.65 -28.95
C SER A 385 -4.20 -5.62 -28.37
N GLU A 386 -3.20 -5.19 -29.15
CA GLU A 386 -1.77 -5.20 -28.75
C GLU A 386 -1.46 -4.32 -27.53
N SER A 387 -2.21 -3.21 -27.32
CA SER A 387 -2.06 -2.35 -26.13
C SER A 387 -2.35 -3.08 -24.82
N ASN A 388 -3.13 -4.17 -24.87
CA ASN A 388 -3.61 -4.89 -23.70
C ASN A 388 -2.63 -5.99 -23.24
N GLN A 389 -1.61 -6.32 -24.03
CA GLN A 389 -0.65 -7.38 -23.69
C GLN A 389 0.29 -6.99 -22.54
N SER A 390 0.73 -5.73 -22.47
CA SER A 390 1.62 -5.26 -21.39
C SER A 390 0.90 -5.19 -20.03
N LEU A 391 -0.36 -4.76 -20.00
CA LEU A 391 -1.13 -4.76 -18.75
C LEU A 391 -1.46 -6.19 -18.30
N ALA A 392 -1.80 -7.07 -19.25
CA ALA A 392 -2.03 -8.48 -18.97
C ALA A 392 -0.78 -9.19 -18.44
N SER A 393 0.42 -8.89 -18.96
CA SER A 393 1.66 -9.45 -18.45
C SER A 393 1.96 -9.00 -17.02
N VAL A 394 1.77 -7.70 -16.73
CA VAL A 394 1.91 -7.15 -15.38
C VAL A 394 0.90 -7.80 -14.42
N ALA A 395 -0.36 -7.92 -14.82
CA ALA A 395 -1.38 -8.58 -14.00
C ALA A 395 -1.05 -10.05 -13.72
N ARG A 396 -0.53 -10.77 -14.72
CA ARG A 396 -0.05 -12.16 -14.54
C ARG A 396 1.11 -12.24 -13.56
N ASN A 397 2.10 -11.35 -13.69
CA ASN A 397 3.22 -11.27 -12.75
C ASN A 397 2.74 -10.98 -11.32
N MET A 398 1.71 -10.14 -11.16
CA MET A 398 1.11 -9.88 -9.85
C MET A 398 0.35 -11.05 -9.27
N LEU A 399 -0.32 -11.86 -10.09
CA LEU A 399 -0.94 -13.10 -9.63
C LEU A 399 0.12 -14.09 -9.11
N VAL A 400 1.28 -14.17 -9.77
CA VAL A 400 2.43 -14.96 -9.27
C VAL A 400 2.97 -14.37 -7.98
N PHE A 401 3.15 -13.05 -7.90
CA PHE A 401 3.57 -12.37 -6.68
C PHE A 401 2.61 -12.57 -5.50
N LEU A 402 1.31 -12.72 -5.74
CA LEU A 402 0.32 -13.00 -4.70
C LEU A 402 0.20 -14.50 -4.38
N SER A 403 0.77 -15.38 -5.21
CA SER A 403 0.69 -16.82 -5.00
C SER A 403 1.51 -17.28 -3.79
N GLU A 404 1.03 -18.34 -3.14
CA GLU A 404 1.77 -19.03 -2.09
C GLU A 404 2.79 -19.99 -2.73
N ASN A 405 3.98 -20.05 -2.15
CA ASN A 405 5.04 -20.99 -2.54
C ASN A 405 5.77 -21.43 -1.26
N ASN A 406 6.01 -22.73 -1.11
CA ASN A 406 6.68 -23.31 0.06
C ASN A 406 8.12 -22.79 0.25
N ASP A 407 8.75 -22.38 -0.85
CA ASP A 407 10.10 -21.81 -0.84
C ASP A 407 10.10 -20.31 -0.55
N ARG A 408 8.93 -19.65 -0.48
CA ARG A 408 8.82 -18.22 -0.23
C ARG A 408 8.75 -17.93 1.27
N VAL A 409 9.61 -17.03 1.72
CA VAL A 409 9.55 -16.45 3.06
C VAL A 409 8.45 -15.39 3.08
N ALA A 410 7.28 -15.77 3.58
CA ALA A 410 6.12 -14.89 3.62
C ALA A 410 6.31 -13.72 4.60
N LEU A 411 6.02 -12.51 4.14
CA LEU A 411 6.18 -11.27 4.90
C LEU A 411 4.81 -10.74 5.29
N TYR A 412 4.46 -10.93 6.55
CA TYR A 412 3.17 -10.57 7.11
C TYR A 412 3.26 -9.30 7.97
N ASN A 413 4.32 -9.18 8.78
CA ASN A 413 4.52 -8.01 9.62
C ASN A 413 5.47 -7.00 8.96
N ASN A 414 4.94 -5.81 8.70
CA ASN A 414 5.64 -4.70 8.05
C ASN A 414 5.68 -3.43 8.92
N LYS A 415 5.09 -3.46 10.13
CA LYS A 415 4.93 -2.28 10.99
C LYS A 415 6.00 -2.30 12.09
N ASP A 416 6.67 -1.17 12.32
CA ASP A 416 7.65 -0.98 13.41
C ASP A 416 7.03 -1.02 14.81
N LYS A 417 5.70 -1.10 14.90
CA LYS A 417 4.93 -0.81 16.13
C LYS A 417 4.32 -2.04 16.80
N THR A 418 4.66 -3.23 16.34
CA THR A 418 4.14 -4.46 16.94
C THR A 418 5.19 -5.00 17.91
N ASP A 419 4.90 -4.94 19.21
CA ASP A 419 5.72 -5.52 20.30
C ASP A 419 5.64 -7.06 20.27
N ILE A 420 6.05 -7.67 19.15
CA ILE A 420 5.94 -9.11 18.89
C ILE A 420 7.29 -9.84 18.99
N ILE A 421 8.32 -9.13 19.44
CA ILE A 421 9.66 -9.69 19.62
C ILE A 421 9.61 -10.63 20.82
N PHE A 422 10.01 -11.88 20.60
CA PHE A 422 10.14 -12.86 21.68
C PHE A 422 11.54 -12.83 22.29
N ASP A 423 11.59 -12.91 23.61
CA ASP A 423 12.86 -13.05 24.35
C ASP A 423 13.51 -14.41 24.11
N ARG A 424 12.69 -15.45 23.93
CA ARG A 424 13.15 -16.82 23.65
C ARG A 424 12.27 -17.49 22.61
N ILE A 425 12.90 -18.17 21.66
CA ILE A 425 12.23 -19.00 20.65
C ILE A 425 12.79 -20.43 20.64
N ILE A 426 11.96 -21.39 20.24
CA ILE A 426 12.36 -22.78 20.04
C ILE A 426 12.16 -23.13 18.56
N LEU A 427 13.23 -23.57 17.90
CA LEU A 427 13.22 -24.06 16.53
C LEU A 427 13.21 -25.58 16.57
N LYS A 428 12.10 -26.19 16.19
CA LYS A 428 11.89 -27.64 16.24
C LYS A 428 12.00 -28.25 14.87
N HIS A 429 12.77 -29.32 14.75
CA HIS A 429 12.88 -30.10 13.52
C HIS A 429 11.97 -31.34 13.59
N GLU A 430 10.90 -31.33 12.81
CA GLU A 430 9.93 -32.42 12.73
C GLU A 430 10.16 -33.23 11.45
N ILE A 431 10.27 -34.55 11.62
CA ILE A 431 10.38 -35.50 10.51
C ILE A 431 8.97 -36.04 10.26
N ILE A 432 8.29 -35.48 9.27
CA ILE A 432 6.86 -35.77 9.03
C ILE A 432 6.70 -37.06 8.23
N ASN A 433 7.71 -37.42 7.41
CA ASN A 433 7.89 -38.71 6.75
C ASN A 433 9.39 -38.92 6.43
N ASN A 434 9.87 -40.14 6.15
CA ASN A 434 11.29 -40.45 5.86
C ASN A 434 11.99 -39.59 4.78
N SER A 435 11.27 -38.72 4.08
CA SER A 435 11.78 -37.81 3.05
C SER A 435 11.33 -36.35 3.20
N ASP A 436 10.43 -36.00 4.13
CA ASP A 436 9.87 -34.65 4.26
C ASP A 436 10.11 -34.12 5.68
N ASP A 437 11.18 -33.33 5.78
CA ASP A 437 11.70 -32.71 6.99
C ASP A 437 11.20 -31.26 7.05
N ARG A 438 10.64 -30.83 8.20
CA ARG A 438 10.11 -29.47 8.39
C ARG A 438 10.69 -28.82 9.65
N TRP A 439 11.09 -27.57 9.54
CA TRP A 439 11.45 -26.72 10.65
C TRP A 439 10.24 -25.90 11.08
N GLY A 440 9.91 -25.92 12.37
CA GLY A 440 8.82 -25.13 12.96
C GLY A 440 9.33 -24.17 14.03
N LEU A 441 8.78 -22.95 14.06
CA LEU A 441 8.90 -22.08 15.23
C LEU A 441 7.84 -22.51 16.24
N VAL A 442 8.30 -23.00 17.39
CA VAL A 442 7.45 -23.46 18.48
C VAL A 442 7.60 -22.49 19.66
N LEU A 443 6.47 -22.11 20.24
CA LEU A 443 6.41 -21.37 21.50
C LEU A 443 5.66 -22.16 22.54
N GLU A 444 6.17 -22.13 23.76
CA GLU A 444 5.50 -22.67 24.93
C GLU A 444 4.50 -21.62 25.44
N VAL A 445 3.20 -21.92 25.32
CA VAL A 445 2.12 -21.00 25.73
C VAL A 445 1.74 -21.22 27.20
N SER A 446 1.85 -22.47 27.66
CA SER A 446 1.74 -22.89 29.06
C SER A 446 2.55 -24.18 29.23
N GLU A 447 2.86 -24.60 30.46
CA GLU A 447 3.61 -25.85 30.71
C GLU A 447 3.03 -27.03 29.90
N GLY A 448 3.85 -27.59 29.01
CA GLY A 448 3.47 -28.73 28.15
C GLY A 448 2.52 -28.42 26.99
N ASN A 449 2.19 -27.15 26.73
CA ASN A 449 1.36 -26.71 25.61
C ASN A 449 2.19 -25.90 24.61
N GLU A 450 2.75 -26.61 23.65
CA GLU A 450 3.50 -26.05 22.53
C GLU A 450 2.56 -25.66 21.38
N LYS A 451 2.69 -24.44 20.87
CA LYS A 451 2.05 -24.02 19.61
C LYS A 451 3.09 -23.73 18.55
N THR A 452 2.95 -24.37 17.40
CA THR A 452 3.72 -24.05 16.20
C THR A 452 3.13 -22.82 15.53
N ILE A 453 3.92 -21.76 15.37
CA ILE A 453 3.48 -20.51 14.74
C ILE A 453 3.52 -20.64 13.22
N GLU A 454 4.67 -21.05 12.70
CA GLU A 454 4.95 -21.14 11.28
C GLU A 454 6.01 -22.22 11.06
N GLY A 455 6.06 -22.79 9.87
CA GLY A 455 7.08 -23.78 9.55
C GLY A 455 7.49 -23.80 8.09
N PHE A 456 8.78 -24.03 7.87
CA PHE A 456 9.45 -24.02 6.57
C PHE A 456 10.13 -25.35 6.32
N SER A 457 10.36 -25.67 5.05
CA SER A 457 11.24 -26.79 4.72
C SER A 457 12.68 -26.49 5.17
N SER A 458 13.12 -25.22 5.09
CA SER A 458 14.49 -24.75 5.35
C SER A 458 14.64 -24.06 6.71
N LEU A 459 15.72 -24.36 7.44
CA LEU A 459 16.06 -23.62 8.65
C LEU A 459 16.40 -22.16 8.33
N LEU A 460 17.18 -21.93 7.26
CA LEU A 460 17.45 -20.57 6.76
C LEU A 460 16.15 -19.82 6.46
N GLY A 461 15.16 -20.50 5.87
CA GLY A 461 13.84 -19.93 5.58
C GLY A 461 13.08 -19.53 6.83
N LEU A 462 13.09 -20.39 7.86
CA LEU A 462 12.46 -20.12 9.14
C LEU A 462 13.15 -18.95 9.88
N LEU A 463 14.48 -18.93 9.95
CA LEU A 463 15.23 -17.85 10.57
C LEU A 463 15.04 -16.51 9.84
N ALA A 464 15.06 -16.53 8.50
CA ALA A 464 14.76 -15.37 7.68
C ALA A 464 13.33 -14.87 7.92
N TRP A 465 12.36 -15.78 8.02
CA TRP A 465 10.97 -15.44 8.35
C TRP A 465 10.86 -14.80 9.73
N CYS A 466 11.51 -15.37 10.75
CA CYS A 466 11.52 -14.84 12.11
C CYS A 466 12.09 -13.41 12.16
N TRP A 467 13.23 -13.17 11.50
CA TRP A 467 13.86 -11.85 11.44
C TRP A 467 13.00 -10.85 10.67
N LEU A 468 12.58 -11.20 9.46
CA LEU A 468 11.86 -10.29 8.56
C LEU A 468 10.46 -9.94 9.04
N ASN A 469 9.79 -10.87 9.73
CA ASN A 469 8.53 -10.58 10.42
C ASN A 469 8.73 -9.95 11.80
N ARG A 470 9.98 -9.67 12.21
CA ARG A 470 10.33 -8.99 13.47
C ARG A 470 9.86 -9.71 14.73
N VAL A 471 9.85 -11.03 14.63
CA VAL A 471 9.54 -11.95 15.72
C VAL A 471 10.76 -12.13 16.63
N VAL A 472 11.96 -11.84 16.11
CA VAL A 472 13.24 -11.96 16.82
C VAL A 472 14.10 -10.71 16.58
N ASN A 473 15.06 -10.49 17.48
CA ASN A 473 16.10 -9.47 17.33
C ASN A 473 17.45 -10.00 17.88
N ASN A 474 18.45 -9.14 17.96
CA ASN A 474 19.80 -9.50 18.44
C ASN A 474 19.83 -9.97 19.91
N SER A 475 18.80 -9.67 20.71
CA SER A 475 18.69 -10.10 22.11
C SER A 475 17.90 -11.39 22.29
N THR A 476 17.25 -11.91 21.24
CA THR A 476 16.42 -13.11 21.32
C THR A 476 17.29 -14.36 21.53
N GLN A 477 16.96 -15.15 22.54
CA GLN A 477 17.56 -16.46 22.79
C GLN A 477 16.96 -17.50 21.83
N VAL A 478 17.79 -18.15 21.03
CA VAL A 478 17.36 -19.21 20.10
C VAL A 478 17.70 -20.56 20.70
N SER A 479 16.72 -21.43 20.93
CA SER A 479 16.89 -22.85 21.29
C SER A 479 16.58 -23.73 20.08
N ILE A 480 17.33 -24.84 19.89
CA ILE A 480 17.07 -25.80 18.82
C ILE A 480 16.67 -27.14 19.45
N ASP A 481 15.57 -27.72 18.96
CA ASP A 481 15.20 -29.11 19.18
C ASP A 481 15.35 -29.86 17.85
N CYS A 482 16.49 -30.54 17.68
CA CYS A 482 16.81 -31.32 16.47
C CYS A 482 17.20 -32.75 16.87
N PRO A 483 16.31 -33.75 16.68
CA PRO A 483 16.55 -35.13 17.13
C PRO A 483 17.81 -35.77 16.55
N LYS A 484 18.18 -35.42 15.31
CA LYS A 484 19.38 -35.94 14.62
C LYS A 484 20.66 -35.14 14.94
N GLN A 485 20.59 -34.10 15.78
CA GLN A 485 21.68 -33.16 16.10
C GLN A 485 22.44 -32.63 14.86
N GLN A 486 21.74 -32.49 13.73
CA GLN A 486 22.35 -32.06 12.46
C GLN A 486 22.72 -30.57 12.44
N VAL A 487 22.14 -29.78 13.35
CA VAL A 487 22.38 -28.34 13.48
C VAL A 487 22.59 -28.00 14.95
N LYS A 488 23.67 -27.26 15.24
CA LYS A 488 24.00 -26.77 16.58
C LYS A 488 23.34 -25.41 16.84
N GLN A 489 23.03 -25.10 18.09
CA GLN A 489 22.41 -23.82 18.49
C GLN A 489 23.26 -22.60 18.07
N VAL A 490 24.58 -22.70 18.22
CA VAL A 490 25.54 -21.66 17.81
C VAL A 490 25.48 -21.39 16.30
N GLU A 491 25.19 -22.41 15.49
CA GLU A 491 25.11 -22.27 14.05
C GLU A 491 23.86 -21.50 13.63
N ALA A 492 22.70 -21.79 14.24
CA ALA A 492 21.48 -21.01 13.96
C ALA A 492 21.60 -19.56 14.45
N LEU A 493 22.25 -19.32 15.59
CA LEU A 493 22.53 -17.96 16.07
C LEU A 493 23.44 -17.20 15.10
N TYR A 494 24.49 -17.84 14.61
CA TYR A 494 25.38 -17.24 13.61
C TYR A 494 24.64 -16.90 12.31
N VAL A 495 23.81 -17.82 11.79
CA VAL A 495 22.97 -17.55 10.61
C VAL A 495 22.05 -16.35 10.87
N LEU A 496 21.41 -16.28 12.04
CA LEU A 496 20.55 -15.16 12.42
C LEU A 496 21.34 -13.83 12.47
N GLU A 497 22.53 -13.82 13.05
CA GLU A 497 23.40 -12.64 13.08
C GLU A 497 23.78 -12.17 11.66
N VAL A 498 24.13 -13.10 10.77
CA VAL A 498 24.42 -12.78 9.36
C VAL A 498 23.19 -12.18 8.68
N LEU A 499 21.99 -12.74 8.88
CA LEU A 499 20.76 -12.20 8.34
C LEU A 499 20.48 -10.78 8.83
N ILE A 500 20.69 -10.52 10.12
CA ILE A 500 20.50 -9.20 10.73
C ILE A 500 21.47 -8.17 10.14
N GLN A 501 22.72 -8.55 9.92
CA GLN A 501 23.77 -7.63 9.46
C GLN A 501 23.76 -7.40 7.94
N GLN A 502 23.51 -8.45 7.15
CA GLN A 502 23.75 -8.44 5.71
C GLN A 502 22.48 -8.22 4.87
N LEU A 503 21.31 -8.56 5.39
CA LEU A 503 20.07 -8.50 4.62
C LEU A 503 19.59 -7.06 4.44
N ASN A 504 19.44 -6.61 3.20
CA ASN A 504 19.03 -5.24 2.90
C ASN A 504 17.50 -5.11 2.85
N THR A 505 16.91 -4.80 4.00
CA THR A 505 15.45 -4.61 4.15
C THR A 505 14.87 -3.51 3.25
N LYS A 506 15.67 -2.53 2.81
CA LYS A 506 15.20 -1.45 1.91
C LYS A 506 14.74 -1.98 0.54
N LEU A 507 15.26 -3.14 0.11
CA LEU A 507 14.84 -3.80 -1.13
C LEU A 507 13.42 -4.37 -1.05
N LEU A 508 12.90 -4.59 0.17
CA LEU A 508 11.55 -5.14 0.40
C LEU A 508 10.49 -4.03 0.44
N GLU A 509 10.87 -2.82 0.84
CA GLU A 509 9.93 -1.70 1.06
C GLU A 509 9.72 -0.83 -0.19
N ASN A 510 10.77 -0.61 -0.99
CA ASN A 510 10.78 0.35 -2.10
C ASN A 510 10.77 -0.33 -3.47
N ILE A 511 9.69 -1.05 -3.77
CA ILE A 511 9.54 -1.74 -5.05
C ILE A 511 9.11 -0.74 -6.14
N PRO A 512 9.90 -0.53 -7.21
CA PRO A 512 9.50 0.34 -8.31
C PRO A 512 8.28 -0.20 -9.05
N GLN A 513 7.36 0.68 -9.50
CA GLN A 513 6.18 0.27 -10.28
C GLN A 513 6.52 -0.55 -11.53
N LYS A 514 7.65 -0.21 -12.18
CA LYS A 514 8.14 -0.91 -13.38
C LYS A 514 8.68 -2.31 -13.11
N ALA A 515 8.92 -2.69 -11.85
CA ALA A 515 9.51 -3.99 -11.52
C ALA A 515 8.63 -5.17 -11.97
N PHE A 516 7.31 -4.98 -12.01
CA PHE A 516 6.35 -5.99 -12.44
C PHE A 516 6.14 -6.04 -13.96
N GLU A 517 6.74 -5.14 -14.73
CA GLU A 517 6.74 -5.17 -16.20
C GLU A 517 7.62 -6.29 -16.75
N SER A 518 8.59 -6.77 -15.95
CA SER A 518 9.45 -7.91 -16.26
C SER A 518 9.27 -9.04 -15.25
N THR A 519 9.76 -10.23 -15.62
CA THR A 519 9.89 -11.35 -14.69
C THR A 519 10.77 -10.98 -13.50
N ALA A 520 10.54 -11.66 -12.37
CA ALA A 520 11.34 -11.54 -11.16
C ALA A 520 12.83 -11.83 -11.44
N LYS A 521 13.71 -10.94 -10.98
CA LYS A 521 15.17 -11.10 -11.07
C LYS A 521 15.80 -11.00 -9.69
N PRO A 522 16.85 -11.78 -9.38
CA PRO A 522 17.55 -11.68 -8.10
C PRO A 522 18.24 -10.30 -7.95
N LEU A 523 18.08 -9.68 -6.77
CA LEU A 523 18.70 -8.40 -6.38
C LEU A 523 19.68 -8.53 -5.21
N GLN A 524 19.42 -9.45 -4.28
CA GLN A 524 20.36 -9.83 -3.23
C GLN A 524 20.38 -11.35 -3.09
N SER A 525 21.55 -11.95 -2.86
CA SER A 525 21.67 -13.38 -2.63
C SER A 525 22.71 -13.71 -1.58
N LEU A 526 22.29 -14.48 -0.57
CA LEU A 526 23.11 -15.03 0.50
C LEU A 526 23.13 -16.55 0.36
N LEU A 527 24.30 -17.16 0.26
CA LEU A 527 24.47 -18.61 0.18
C LEU A 527 25.10 -19.11 1.48
N PHE A 528 24.40 -20.00 2.17
CA PHE A 528 24.88 -20.68 3.37
C PHE A 528 25.32 -22.09 3.02
N VAL A 529 26.51 -22.46 3.50
CA VAL A 529 27.19 -23.69 3.10
C VAL A 529 27.53 -24.50 4.34
N ASN A 530 26.98 -25.72 4.42
CA ASN A 530 27.27 -26.65 5.50
C ASN A 530 28.42 -27.59 5.10
N PHE A 531 29.54 -27.47 5.81
CA PHE A 531 30.75 -28.27 5.61
C PHE A 531 30.77 -29.42 6.61
N LEU A 532 31.05 -30.64 6.15
CA LEU A 532 31.31 -31.75 7.07
C LEU A 532 32.58 -31.45 7.88
N GLU A 533 32.57 -31.79 9.18
CA GLU A 533 33.80 -31.85 9.97
C GLU A 533 34.75 -32.83 9.25
N VAL A 534 35.87 -32.31 8.74
CA VAL A 534 36.89 -33.13 8.07
C VAL A 534 37.46 -34.06 9.14
N GLU A 535 37.14 -35.35 9.07
CA GLU A 535 37.86 -36.34 9.86
C GLU A 535 39.35 -36.21 9.52
N LYS A 536 40.17 -35.86 10.52
CA LYS A 536 41.62 -35.62 10.41
C LYS A 536 42.43 -36.81 9.85
N ASN A 537 41.77 -37.92 9.49
CA ASN A 537 42.37 -39.16 9.02
C ASN A 537 42.30 -39.37 7.50
N ASN A 538 41.62 -38.50 6.74
CA ASN A 538 41.65 -38.57 5.28
C ASN A 538 42.64 -37.55 4.72
N GLU A 539 43.58 -38.01 3.89
CA GLU A 539 44.54 -37.21 3.09
C GLU A 539 43.85 -36.32 2.03
N VAL A 540 42.76 -35.65 2.40
CA VAL A 540 42.21 -34.54 1.63
C VAL A 540 42.86 -33.31 2.22
N ASN A 541 43.87 -32.78 1.53
CA ASN A 541 44.39 -31.44 1.79
C ASN A 541 43.27 -30.42 1.48
N ALA A 542 42.32 -30.29 2.39
CA ALA A 542 41.26 -29.27 2.37
C ALA A 542 41.83 -27.83 2.37
N ALA A 543 43.15 -27.71 2.57
CA ALA A 543 43.89 -26.46 2.58
C ALA A 543 44.01 -25.79 1.19
N ASP A 544 43.97 -26.52 0.06
CA ASP A 544 44.26 -25.92 -1.26
C ASP A 544 43.01 -25.58 -2.10
N ASP A 545 41.95 -26.40 -2.10
CA ASP A 545 40.68 -26.04 -2.76
C ASP A 545 39.46 -26.86 -2.23
N PRO A 546 38.51 -26.26 -1.49
CA PRO A 546 37.27 -26.91 -1.00
C PRO A 546 36.33 -27.45 -2.09
N LEU A 547 36.53 -27.08 -3.36
CA LEU A 547 35.80 -27.67 -4.50
C LEU A 547 36.58 -28.80 -5.18
N SER A 548 37.75 -29.17 -4.67
CA SER A 548 38.53 -30.28 -5.20
C SER A 548 37.91 -31.61 -4.77
N PHE A 549 37.39 -32.33 -5.77
CA PHE A 549 36.71 -33.61 -5.63
C PHE A 549 37.61 -34.78 -5.16
N GLY A 550 38.91 -34.54 -4.94
CA GLY A 550 39.88 -35.58 -4.61
C GLY A 550 39.91 -36.73 -5.63
N LYS A 551 40.56 -37.85 -5.30
CA LYS A 551 40.57 -39.05 -6.16
C LYS A 551 39.25 -39.84 -6.12
N GLN A 552 38.39 -39.60 -5.13
CA GLN A 552 37.16 -40.36 -4.89
C GLN A 552 35.86 -39.63 -5.27
N SER A 553 35.95 -38.42 -5.83
CA SER A 553 34.78 -37.60 -6.21
C SER A 553 33.81 -37.29 -5.06
N THR A 554 34.33 -37.20 -3.83
CA THR A 554 33.54 -36.91 -2.63
C THR A 554 33.62 -35.42 -2.30
N ASN A 555 32.47 -34.73 -2.34
CA ASN A 555 32.37 -33.33 -1.98
C ASN A 555 32.31 -33.20 -0.44
N LEU A 556 33.15 -32.33 0.14
CA LEU A 556 33.13 -32.00 1.58
C LEU A 556 31.85 -31.24 1.98
N VAL A 557 31.13 -30.74 0.97
CA VAL A 557 29.89 -29.98 1.11
C VAL A 557 28.70 -30.79 0.61
N LYS A 558 27.73 -31.06 1.49
CA LYS A 558 26.53 -31.85 1.13
C LYS A 558 25.25 -31.02 1.02
N HIS A 559 25.20 -29.85 1.65
CA HIS A 559 24.00 -29.04 1.76
C HIS A 559 24.29 -27.54 1.60
N PHE A 560 23.56 -26.91 0.68
CA PHE A 560 23.60 -25.48 0.42
C PHE A 560 22.19 -24.92 0.56
N GLU A 561 22.04 -23.83 1.29
CA GLU A 561 20.79 -23.07 1.34
C GLU A 561 21.06 -21.65 0.86
N GLN A 562 20.30 -21.21 -0.12
CA GLN A 562 20.42 -19.88 -0.69
C GLN A 562 19.18 -19.07 -0.32
N LEU A 563 19.37 -17.89 0.28
CA LEU A 563 18.33 -16.89 0.45
C LEU A 563 18.46 -15.84 -0.66
N ILE A 564 17.36 -15.54 -1.34
CA ILE A 564 17.32 -14.60 -2.47
C ILE A 564 16.26 -13.54 -2.21
N ILE A 565 16.62 -12.26 -2.36
CA ILE A 565 15.68 -11.14 -2.48
C ILE A 565 15.59 -10.78 -3.96
N ASN A 566 14.39 -10.71 -4.52
CA ASN A 566 14.17 -10.39 -5.94
C ASN A 566 13.74 -8.95 -6.20
N SER A 567 13.55 -8.62 -7.48
CA SER A 567 13.08 -7.33 -7.97
C SER A 567 11.64 -6.99 -7.61
N TRP A 568 10.81 -7.97 -7.24
CA TRP A 568 9.46 -7.77 -6.70
C TRP A 568 9.46 -7.65 -5.16
N GLY A 569 10.63 -7.54 -4.53
CA GLY A 569 10.80 -7.43 -3.08
C GLY A 569 10.36 -8.68 -2.31
N GLU A 570 10.33 -9.84 -2.97
CA GLU A 570 10.06 -11.15 -2.38
C GLU A 570 11.33 -11.79 -1.87
N VAL A 571 11.17 -12.66 -0.87
CA VAL A 571 12.26 -13.43 -0.28
C VAL A 571 11.96 -14.90 -0.47
N TYR A 572 12.94 -15.66 -0.93
CA TYR A 572 12.80 -17.11 -1.10
C TYR A 572 14.06 -17.83 -0.65
N THR A 573 13.87 -19.07 -0.24
CA THR A 573 14.94 -20.01 0.00
C THR A 573 14.98 -21.08 -1.08
N LYS A 574 16.19 -21.42 -1.50
CA LYS A 574 16.45 -22.59 -2.34
C LYS A 574 17.40 -23.52 -1.64
N LYS A 575 17.19 -24.81 -1.83
CA LYS A 575 18.06 -25.86 -1.30
C LYS A 575 18.75 -26.57 -2.44
N TYR A 576 20.05 -26.76 -2.31
CA TYR A 576 20.84 -27.58 -3.21
C TYR A 576 21.52 -28.68 -2.40
N THR A 577 21.38 -29.92 -2.86
CA THR A 577 21.92 -31.10 -2.18
C THR A 577 22.74 -31.97 -3.13
N GLY A 578 23.65 -32.75 -2.55
CA GLY A 578 24.48 -33.70 -3.29
C GLY A 578 25.66 -33.05 -4.01
N ASN A 579 26.43 -33.89 -4.71
CA ASN A 579 27.74 -33.52 -5.26
C ASN A 579 27.66 -32.40 -6.33
N ALA A 580 26.56 -32.35 -7.09
CA ALA A 580 26.30 -31.32 -8.09
C ALA A 580 25.56 -30.08 -7.53
N GLY A 581 25.28 -30.02 -6.22
CA GLY A 581 24.47 -28.97 -5.62
C GLY A 581 25.03 -27.56 -5.88
N ILE A 582 26.33 -27.37 -5.68
CA ILE A 582 26.99 -26.08 -5.95
C ILE A 582 26.97 -25.72 -7.44
N LEU A 583 27.15 -26.71 -8.32
CA LEU A 583 27.09 -26.48 -9.77
C LEU A 583 25.69 -26.08 -10.20
N ASN A 584 24.65 -26.72 -9.67
CA ASN A 584 23.27 -26.36 -9.93
C ASN A 584 22.97 -24.93 -9.46
N CYS A 585 23.45 -24.54 -8.28
CA CYS A 585 23.32 -23.18 -7.76
C CYS A 585 24.00 -22.15 -8.70
N LEU A 586 25.24 -22.41 -9.13
CA LEU A 586 25.99 -21.55 -10.05
C LEU A 586 25.35 -21.50 -11.45
N CYS A 587 24.81 -22.60 -11.95
CA CYS A 587 24.11 -22.68 -13.23
C CYS A 587 22.79 -21.90 -13.20
N GLU A 588 21.96 -22.06 -12.18
CA GLU A 588 20.71 -21.30 -12.05
C GLU A 588 20.96 -19.79 -12.05
N TRP A 589 22.06 -19.35 -11.43
CA TRP A 589 22.46 -17.95 -11.48
C TRP A 589 22.70 -17.45 -12.92
N THR A 590 23.35 -18.24 -13.79
CA THR A 590 23.54 -17.86 -15.22
C THR A 590 22.22 -17.74 -15.99
N HIS A 591 21.17 -18.46 -15.59
CA HIS A 591 19.86 -18.34 -16.21
C HIS A 591 19.21 -16.98 -15.93
N HIS A 592 19.48 -16.38 -14.76
CA HIS A 592 18.95 -15.07 -14.39
C HIS A 592 19.71 -13.89 -15.00
N ALA A 593 20.91 -14.14 -15.52
CA ALA A 593 21.76 -13.17 -16.19
C ALA A 593 22.31 -13.79 -17.48
N PRO A 594 21.50 -13.97 -18.53
CA PRO A 594 21.98 -14.66 -19.71
C PRO A 594 23.01 -13.78 -20.45
N VAL A 595 24.14 -14.38 -20.83
CA VAL A 595 25.31 -13.67 -21.38
C VAL A 595 24.98 -12.91 -22.67
N ASN A 596 24.05 -13.44 -23.47
CA ASN A 596 23.56 -12.84 -24.71
C ASN A 596 22.81 -11.51 -24.51
N GLU A 597 22.22 -11.28 -23.34
CA GLU A 597 21.53 -10.03 -22.99
C GLU A 597 22.45 -9.01 -22.31
N LEU A 598 23.74 -9.34 -22.11
CA LEU A 598 24.72 -8.53 -21.36
C LEU A 598 24.21 -8.11 -19.97
N ALA A 599 23.27 -8.88 -19.42
CA ALA A 599 22.72 -8.63 -18.09
C ALA A 599 23.82 -8.90 -17.06
N LYS A 600 24.24 -7.86 -16.33
CA LYS A 600 25.28 -8.06 -15.31
C LYS A 600 24.73 -8.92 -14.19
N PRO A 601 25.45 -9.99 -13.82
CA PRO A 601 24.98 -10.83 -12.74
C PRO A 601 25.18 -10.15 -11.39
N GLN A 602 24.26 -10.44 -10.49
CA GLN A 602 24.20 -9.86 -9.15
C GLN A 602 25.15 -10.57 -8.19
N ASP A 603 25.83 -9.85 -7.31
CA ASP A 603 26.86 -10.44 -6.45
C ASP A 603 26.30 -11.50 -5.48
N LEU A 604 27.05 -12.59 -5.30
CA LEU A 604 26.74 -13.70 -4.40
C LEU A 604 27.58 -13.56 -3.15
N MET A 605 26.96 -13.45 -1.97
CA MET A 605 27.67 -13.46 -0.70
C MET A 605 27.57 -14.85 -0.09
N VAL A 606 28.70 -15.44 0.29
CA VAL A 606 28.76 -16.83 0.75
C VAL A 606 29.19 -16.86 2.22
N PHE A 607 28.51 -17.69 3.02
CA PHE A 607 28.75 -17.86 4.45
C PHE A 607 28.78 -19.34 4.82
N GLY A 608 29.57 -19.70 5.83
CA GLY A 608 29.44 -20.98 6.53
C GLY A 608 28.29 -20.94 7.55
N TYR A 609 27.97 -22.08 8.16
CA TYR A 609 27.03 -22.14 9.29
C TYR A 609 27.67 -21.81 10.65
N GLY A 610 28.98 -21.57 10.74
CA GLY A 610 29.65 -21.20 11.99
C GLY A 610 30.90 -20.36 11.77
N ALA A 611 31.49 -19.82 12.84
CA ALA A 611 32.76 -19.10 12.76
C ALA A 611 33.97 -20.07 12.62
N GLY A 612 35.03 -19.65 11.91
CA GLY A 612 36.28 -20.42 11.78
C GLY A 612 36.50 -21.03 10.39
N ASP A 613 36.88 -22.31 10.32
CA ASP A 613 37.33 -22.98 9.08
C ASP A 613 36.33 -22.92 7.92
N SER A 614 35.02 -22.92 8.23
CA SER A 614 33.96 -22.77 7.23
C SER A 614 33.96 -21.40 6.52
N THR A 615 34.57 -20.38 7.14
CA THR A 615 34.68 -19.02 6.57
C THR A 615 35.65 -19.00 5.39
N HIS A 616 36.79 -19.70 5.51
CA HIS A 616 37.76 -19.81 4.42
C HIS A 616 37.13 -20.53 3.21
N MET A 617 36.36 -21.58 3.46
CA MET A 617 35.69 -22.33 2.40
C MET A 617 34.59 -21.50 1.71
N ALA A 618 33.82 -20.73 2.47
CA ALA A 618 32.85 -19.79 1.93
C ALA A 618 33.50 -18.72 1.04
N GLN A 619 34.61 -18.10 1.49
CA GLN A 619 35.38 -17.13 0.70
C GLN A 619 35.90 -17.72 -0.61
N ARG A 620 36.30 -18.99 -0.61
CA ARG A 620 36.72 -19.68 -1.84
C ARG A 620 35.58 -19.83 -2.84
N ILE A 621 34.39 -20.23 -2.39
CA ILE A 621 33.21 -20.35 -3.27
C ILE A 621 32.86 -18.97 -3.86
N GLU A 622 32.93 -17.91 -3.05
CA GLU A 622 32.74 -16.54 -3.51
C GLU A 622 33.80 -16.13 -4.55
N GLN A 623 35.06 -16.55 -4.38
CA GLN A 623 36.13 -16.33 -5.36
C GLN A 623 35.83 -17.03 -6.68
N VAL A 624 35.43 -18.30 -6.66
CA VAL A 624 35.06 -19.03 -7.89
C VAL A 624 33.91 -18.34 -8.62
N TYR A 625 32.93 -17.85 -7.86
CA TYR A 625 31.85 -17.05 -8.40
C TYR A 625 32.34 -15.77 -9.11
N LYS A 626 33.27 -15.03 -8.48
CA LYS A 626 33.89 -13.83 -9.09
C LYS A 626 34.69 -14.18 -10.35
N GLU A 627 35.42 -15.29 -10.34
CA GLU A 627 36.16 -15.78 -11.50
C GLU A 627 35.23 -16.13 -12.67
N MET A 628 34.12 -16.83 -12.42
CA MET A 628 33.10 -17.13 -13.44
C MET A 628 32.50 -15.85 -14.03
N LYS A 629 32.16 -14.87 -13.17
CA LYS A 629 31.64 -13.57 -13.62
C LYS A 629 32.64 -12.81 -14.48
N LEU A 630 33.93 -12.82 -14.13
CA LEU A 630 34.98 -12.22 -14.95
C LEU A 630 35.13 -12.94 -16.30
N PHE A 631 35.13 -14.27 -16.29
CA PHE A 631 35.29 -15.07 -17.50
C PHE A 631 34.15 -14.86 -18.50
N PHE A 632 32.89 -15.01 -18.07
CA PHE A 632 31.75 -14.95 -18.98
C PHE A 632 31.33 -13.53 -19.39
N TYR A 633 31.65 -12.49 -18.60
CA TYR A 633 31.13 -11.13 -18.83
C TYR A 633 32.20 -10.05 -19.09
N HIS A 634 33.49 -10.34 -18.88
CA HIS A 634 34.56 -9.33 -19.01
C HIS A 634 35.72 -9.77 -19.91
N THR A 635 36.25 -10.98 -19.73
CA THR A 635 37.45 -11.44 -20.44
C THR A 635 37.32 -12.90 -20.84
N SER A 636 37.05 -13.15 -22.12
CA SER A 636 37.13 -14.48 -22.73
C SER A 636 38.59 -14.81 -23.06
N HIS A 637 39.42 -15.07 -22.05
CA HIS A 637 40.75 -15.65 -22.26
C HIS A 637 40.67 -17.18 -22.14
N GLU A 638 41.04 -17.87 -23.22
CA GLU A 638 41.11 -19.33 -23.30
C GLU A 638 42.18 -19.87 -22.34
N ALA A 639 41.72 -20.46 -21.22
CA ALA A 639 42.41 -21.53 -20.49
C ALA A 639 41.42 -22.20 -19.49
N GLY A 640 40.63 -23.13 -20.01
CA GLY A 640 40.29 -24.43 -19.39
C GLY A 640 39.93 -24.61 -17.91
N ARG A 641 39.41 -23.62 -17.18
CA ARG A 641 38.82 -23.86 -15.84
C ARG A 641 37.29 -24.05 -15.86
N PHE A 642 36.61 -23.41 -16.81
CA PHE A 642 35.14 -23.35 -16.88
C PHE A 642 34.56 -23.67 -18.28
N ILE A 643 35.40 -24.11 -19.23
CA ILE A 643 35.01 -24.56 -20.59
C ILE A 643 34.94 -26.08 -20.60
#